data_AF-A0A7X9IZ93-F1
#
_entry.id   AF-A0A7X9IZ93-F1
#
_cell.length_a   1.000
_cell.length_b   1.000
_cell.length_c   1.000
_cell.angle_alpha   90.00
_cell.angle_beta   90.00
_cell.angle_gamma   90.00
#
_symmetry.space_group_name_H-M   'P 1'
#
loop_
_entity.id
_entity.type
_entity.pdbx_description
1 polymer ?
#
loop_
_entity_poly.entity_id
_entity_poly.type
_entity_poly.pdbx_seq_one_letter_code
_entity_poly.pdbx_strand_id
1 'polypeptide(L)'
;MTRRLALVLGLAAAAGSSACIPDFLDVYGVDSVVTENASNAEEPQDDRIEDKHPEYDPARVVEETFDHECRFSLNKSATVTKLDIAPLEGADQELAGRIFGTRTAAFEHLDGLTDDRNRLIPSMEVVNGTLKPFNDGLYAAIELGAEDGVTVDEVEVYSGKRAFLEDLLAGVLALEAAATPAQAAHLRNAAADLGAALILGGATPALPADVQTQAEERAAAFAAAALISRPVGFYTWRPELERIFRQDRFLQNYQVQHPSPLDPYSDAEIGKAAAVALALRADGGLLDRYEGYLALYAGLTNPFANLPVTVLLPYLTGLENLDNPGALRSRLLADHPPPDLPWACQPHFAVFPSSRSRETTYFDERYCSSGVPSGVNLMDELIDAIRSGRIDLEPDADSGWYDYQTYALETLLLPERGSESQHLLLTAAYKKKLMDTFRSIMTQNRETHVRQLETGGFAGIAAPPTRSDVYPVFPAEPFPTFYLRTARAYRFLGTYLAAVLGPEFLGHVRRETEDGTTGAETLDAELRAKAALLYGLHYLTADAVGMAPELLPEETAEFPEADCRTAARTWLAGWRTDADVARDPRVIVPVQMDPATGDVIYWAIPGVRAIKARAEFVEGYEPRDVGPAPGSSCEVGDFVPMEYYLVVEAFAEVRIPFTTPPPTRDEFRAICDAYDTVEEIVAALEAR
;
A
#
# COMPACT_ATOMS: atom_id res chain seq x y z
N MET A 1 -82.84 20.68 25.53
CA MET A 1 -82.09 21.38 26.59
C MET A 1 -80.63 21.37 26.17
N THR A 2 -80.02 22.47 25.70
CA THR A 2 -79.39 23.54 26.50
C THR A 2 -78.44 23.04 27.61
N ARG A 3 -77.14 23.13 27.35
CA ARG A 3 -76.26 24.15 27.96
C ARG A 3 -74.91 24.27 27.25
N ARG A 4 -74.41 25.51 27.13
CA ARG A 4 -72.98 25.80 27.06
C ARG A 4 -72.42 25.74 28.48
N LEU A 5 -71.10 25.54 28.61
CA LEU A 5 -70.33 26.31 29.58
C LEU A 5 -69.01 26.73 28.92
N ALA A 6 -68.52 27.90 29.30
CA ALA A 6 -67.17 28.36 29.00
C ALA A 6 -66.56 28.85 30.32
N LEU A 7 -65.24 28.78 30.45
CA LEU A 7 -64.51 29.47 31.51
C LEU A 7 -63.23 30.05 30.93
N VAL A 8 -62.89 31.27 31.34
CA VAL A 8 -61.72 32.03 30.90
C VAL A 8 -61.06 32.63 32.14
N LEU A 9 -59.80 32.29 32.38
CA LEU A 9 -58.85 32.88 33.34
C LEU A 9 -57.48 32.22 33.09
N GLY A 10 -56.32 32.88 33.26
CA GLY A 10 -56.11 34.31 33.49
C GLY A 10 -54.81 34.65 34.21
N LEU A 11 -53.85 35.23 33.49
CA LEU A 11 -52.70 36.05 33.94
C LEU A 11 -51.47 35.42 34.64
N ALA A 12 -50.31 35.94 34.20
CA ALA A 12 -49.16 36.44 34.97
C ALA A 12 -48.11 35.50 35.64
N ALA A 13 -47.04 35.25 34.89
CA ALA A 13 -45.64 35.62 35.15
C ALA A 13 -45.08 35.75 36.60
N ALA A 14 -43.96 35.06 36.85
CA ALA A 14 -42.78 35.54 37.59
C ALA A 14 -41.53 34.75 37.13
N ALA A 15 -40.31 35.25 37.40
CA ALA A 15 -39.04 34.59 37.07
C ALA A 15 -38.24 34.23 38.33
N GLY A 16 -37.38 33.20 38.28
CA GLY A 16 -36.55 32.81 39.43
C GLY A 16 -35.65 31.57 39.24
N SER A 17 -34.36 31.84 39.07
CA SER A 17 -33.17 30.97 39.18
C SER A 17 -33.19 29.73 40.10
N SER A 18 -32.64 28.61 39.60
CA SER A 18 -31.70 27.65 40.25
C SER A 18 -31.23 26.63 39.17
N ALA A 19 -29.99 26.14 39.03
CA ALA A 19 -28.79 25.98 39.87
C ALA A 19 -28.61 24.61 40.57
N CYS A 20 -28.00 23.67 39.82
CA CYS A 20 -27.08 22.59 40.27
C CYS A 20 -27.61 21.28 40.93
N ILE A 21 -26.78 20.22 40.83
CA ILE A 21 -26.71 18.98 41.65
C ILE A 21 -27.78 17.89 41.35
N PRO A 22 -27.45 16.57 41.19
CA PRO A 22 -26.21 15.93 40.75
C PRO A 22 -26.40 14.65 39.86
N ASP A 23 -25.27 14.00 39.55
CA ASP A 23 -25.01 12.54 39.55
C ASP A 23 -26.19 11.53 39.58
N PHE A 24 -26.25 10.70 38.52
CA PHE A 24 -26.26 9.24 38.67
C PHE A 24 -25.51 8.63 37.47
N LEU A 25 -24.21 8.35 37.66
CA LEU A 25 -23.45 7.43 36.82
C LEU A 25 -23.37 6.10 37.57
N ASP A 26 -23.68 5.00 36.88
CA ASP A 26 -23.42 3.64 37.38
C ASP A 26 -21.90 3.48 37.60
N VAL A 27 -21.38 2.81 38.64
CA VAL A 27 -21.92 1.70 39.46
C VAL A 27 -22.13 0.40 38.67
N TYR A 28 -21.45 0.27 37.53
CA TYR A 28 -20.91 -1.02 37.10
C TYR A 28 -19.41 -0.91 36.91
N GLY A 29 -18.68 -1.29 37.95
CA GLY A 29 -17.25 -1.60 37.83
C GLY A 29 -17.12 -2.88 37.02
N VAL A 30 -16.76 -2.74 35.76
CA VAL A 30 -16.21 -3.80 34.93
C VAL A 30 -14.71 -3.55 34.88
N ASP A 31 -13.91 -4.46 35.44
CA ASP A 31 -12.46 -4.40 35.25
C ASP A 31 -12.18 -4.46 33.74
N SER A 32 -11.41 -3.49 33.24
CA SER A 32 -11.06 -3.41 31.82
C SER A 32 -10.06 -4.51 31.46
N VAL A 33 -10.56 -5.73 31.32
CA VAL A 33 -9.87 -6.81 30.62
C VAL A 33 -9.65 -6.32 29.19
N VAL A 34 -8.40 -5.98 28.87
CA VAL A 34 -7.95 -5.78 27.50
C VAL A 34 -8.23 -7.08 26.78
N THR A 35 -9.34 -7.10 26.06
CA THR A 35 -9.80 -8.26 25.31
C THR A 35 -9.32 -8.02 23.90
N GLU A 36 -8.30 -8.76 23.47
CA GLU A 36 -8.06 -8.91 22.03
C GLU A 36 -9.40 -9.29 21.40
N ASN A 37 -9.88 -8.50 20.45
CA ASN A 37 -11.08 -8.86 19.70
C ASN A 37 -10.72 -10.07 18.85
N ALA A 38 -11.01 -11.27 19.36
CA ALA A 38 -10.71 -12.52 18.69
C ALA A 38 -11.32 -12.49 17.28
N SER A 39 -10.45 -12.58 16.27
CA SER A 39 -10.78 -12.60 14.85
C SER A 39 -12.06 -13.41 14.59
N ASN A 40 -13.08 -12.75 14.05
CA ASN A 40 -14.32 -13.43 13.63
C ASN A 40 -14.14 -14.29 12.37
N ALA A 41 -12.99 -14.16 11.68
CA ALA A 41 -12.63 -14.97 10.53
C ALA A 41 -12.54 -16.45 10.92
N GLU A 42 -13.14 -17.32 10.11
CA GLU A 42 -13.13 -18.77 10.36
C GLU A 42 -11.68 -19.28 10.36
N GLU A 43 -11.27 -19.91 11.48
CA GLU A 43 -9.90 -20.37 11.70
C GLU A 43 -9.43 -21.27 10.54
N PRO A 44 -8.22 -21.04 10.00
CA PRO A 44 -7.72 -21.82 8.89
C PRO A 44 -7.57 -23.29 9.29
N GLN A 45 -8.13 -24.20 8.48
CA GLN A 45 -8.00 -25.64 8.68
C GLN A 45 -6.77 -26.17 7.91
N ASP A 46 -6.19 -27.28 8.37
CA ASP A 46 -5.11 -27.98 7.65
C ASP A 46 -5.54 -28.36 6.22
N ASP A 47 -4.62 -28.30 5.27
CA ASP A 47 -4.80 -28.95 3.97
C ASP A 47 -4.90 -30.47 4.12
N ARG A 48 -5.66 -31.11 3.22
CA ARG A 48 -5.74 -32.57 3.13
C ARG A 48 -4.93 -33.06 1.94
N ILE A 49 -4.23 -34.18 2.13
CA ILE A 49 -3.45 -34.81 1.04
C ILE A 49 -4.35 -35.39 -0.06
N GLU A 50 -5.61 -35.72 0.26
CA GLU A 50 -6.61 -36.13 -0.73
C GLU A 50 -6.94 -35.05 -1.77
N ASP A 51 -6.68 -33.77 -1.48
CA ASP A 51 -6.99 -32.64 -2.36
C ASP A 51 -5.77 -32.21 -3.21
N LYS A 52 -4.67 -32.98 -3.18
CA LYS A 52 -3.40 -32.71 -3.89
C LYS A 52 -3.15 -33.75 -4.97
N HIS A 53 -2.96 -33.32 -6.22
CA HIS A 53 -2.84 -34.19 -7.40
C HIS A 53 -1.67 -33.76 -8.33
N PRO A 54 -0.41 -33.66 -7.85
CA PRO A 54 0.71 -33.26 -8.69
C PRO A 54 1.05 -34.31 -9.75
N GLU A 55 1.18 -33.89 -11.01
CA GLU A 55 1.45 -34.78 -12.14
C GLU A 55 2.96 -35.02 -12.36
N TYR A 56 3.35 -36.28 -12.52
CA TYR A 56 4.74 -36.65 -12.80
C TYR A 56 5.15 -36.32 -14.25
N ASP A 57 6.03 -35.34 -14.41
CA ASP A 57 6.68 -34.99 -15.67
C ASP A 57 8.13 -35.52 -15.68
N PRO A 58 8.47 -36.52 -16.53
CA PRO A 58 9.83 -37.07 -16.61
C PRO A 58 10.87 -36.10 -17.18
N ALA A 59 10.48 -34.96 -17.76
CA ALA A 59 11.43 -33.94 -18.22
C ALA A 59 11.94 -33.04 -17.08
N ARG A 60 11.26 -33.01 -15.94
CA ARG A 60 11.48 -32.01 -14.87
C ARG A 60 12.36 -32.54 -13.75
N VAL A 61 13.58 -32.85 -14.15
CA VAL A 61 14.69 -33.22 -13.26
C VAL A 61 15.47 -31.95 -12.89
N VAL A 62 15.64 -31.71 -11.59
CA VAL A 62 16.47 -30.62 -11.04
C VAL A 62 17.78 -31.17 -10.47
N GLU A 63 18.77 -30.29 -10.29
CA GLU A 63 19.96 -30.59 -9.51
C GLU A 63 19.99 -29.72 -8.25
N GLU A 64 19.94 -30.34 -7.08
CA GLU A 64 20.01 -29.66 -5.78
C GLU A 64 21.29 -30.07 -5.03
N THR A 65 21.78 -29.19 -4.17
CA THR A 65 23.01 -29.39 -3.39
C THR A 65 22.66 -29.45 -1.91
N PHE A 66 23.00 -30.58 -1.30
CA PHE A 66 22.71 -30.92 0.09
C PHE A 66 23.99 -30.85 0.94
N ASP A 67 23.92 -31.37 2.17
CA ASP A 67 25.02 -31.43 3.13
C ASP A 67 26.31 -31.98 2.47
N HIS A 68 27.46 -31.44 2.87
CA HIS A 68 28.78 -31.84 2.33
C HIS A 68 28.97 -31.63 0.81
N GLU A 69 28.33 -30.60 0.24
CA GLU A 69 28.28 -30.28 -1.20
C GLU A 69 27.71 -31.41 -2.08
N CYS A 70 26.93 -32.32 -1.50
CA CYS A 70 26.37 -33.46 -2.22
C CYS A 70 25.32 -33.02 -3.23
N ARG A 71 25.70 -33.03 -4.51
CA ARG A 71 24.78 -32.79 -5.62
C ARG A 71 24.01 -34.05 -5.96
N PHE A 72 22.69 -33.99 -5.84
CA PHE A 72 21.77 -35.01 -6.34
C PHE A 72 20.97 -34.45 -7.52
N SER A 73 20.66 -35.32 -8.46
CA SER A 73 19.71 -35.11 -9.54
C SER A 73 18.41 -35.82 -9.12
N LEU A 74 17.29 -35.11 -9.15
CA LEU A 74 16.00 -35.58 -8.62
C LEU A 74 14.82 -34.97 -9.38
N ASN A 75 13.71 -35.69 -9.47
CA ASN A 75 12.47 -35.22 -10.09
C ASN A 75 11.44 -34.87 -9.00
N LYS A 76 11.01 -33.61 -8.99
CA LYS A 76 10.10 -33.05 -7.97
C LYS A 76 8.67 -32.81 -8.50
N SER A 77 8.40 -33.12 -9.76
CA SER A 77 7.10 -32.85 -10.41
C SER A 77 5.90 -33.54 -9.74
N ALA A 78 6.12 -34.69 -9.09
CA ALA A 78 5.09 -35.42 -8.33
C ALA A 78 5.19 -35.22 -6.81
N THR A 79 5.98 -34.25 -6.35
CA THR A 79 6.28 -34.05 -4.93
C THR A 79 5.26 -33.15 -4.25
N VAL A 80 4.92 -33.51 -3.00
CA VAL A 80 4.16 -32.67 -2.06
C VAL A 80 5.04 -32.44 -0.83
N THR A 81 5.24 -31.17 -0.48
CA THR A 81 5.95 -30.76 0.75
C THR A 81 4.96 -30.19 1.74
N LYS A 82 4.93 -30.74 2.96
CA LYS A 82 4.20 -30.17 4.08
C LYS A 82 4.98 -28.97 4.65
N LEU A 83 4.27 -27.86 4.90
CA LEU A 83 4.78 -26.69 5.60
C LEU A 83 4.01 -26.47 6.90
N ASP A 84 4.76 -26.27 7.98
CA ASP A 84 4.24 -26.17 9.35
C ASP A 84 5.01 -25.10 10.14
N ILE A 85 4.49 -24.69 11.30
CA ILE A 85 5.20 -23.80 12.23
C ILE A 85 5.66 -24.62 13.44
N ALA A 86 6.97 -24.74 13.62
CA ALA A 86 7.55 -25.44 14.75
C ALA A 86 7.44 -24.59 16.04
N PRO A 87 7.24 -25.20 17.21
CA PRO A 87 7.26 -24.48 18.48
C PRO A 87 8.69 -23.99 18.79
N LEU A 88 8.78 -22.79 19.36
CA LEU A 88 10.04 -22.17 19.78
C LEU A 88 10.47 -22.74 21.14
N GLU A 89 11.13 -23.90 21.11
CA GLU A 89 11.55 -24.66 22.30
C GLU A 89 13.06 -24.60 22.57
N GLY A 90 13.45 -24.85 23.82
CA GLY A 90 14.87 -24.99 24.19
C GLY A 90 15.63 -23.67 24.08
N ALA A 91 16.55 -23.57 23.12
CA ALA A 91 17.27 -22.32 22.84
C ALA A 91 16.35 -21.26 22.20
N ASP A 92 15.43 -21.69 21.33
CA ASP A 92 14.55 -20.81 20.55
C ASP A 92 13.53 -20.07 21.44
N GLN A 93 13.37 -20.47 22.70
CA GLN A 93 12.39 -19.90 23.63
C GLN A 93 12.64 -18.39 23.90
N GLU A 94 13.86 -17.87 23.70
CA GLU A 94 14.14 -16.43 23.81
C GLU A 94 13.62 -15.58 22.62
N LEU A 95 13.18 -16.23 21.54
CA LEU A 95 12.52 -15.60 20.39
C LEU A 95 11.00 -15.43 20.61
N ALA A 96 10.41 -16.15 21.58
CA ALA A 96 8.97 -16.24 21.74
C ALA A 96 8.35 -14.91 22.21
N GLY A 97 7.57 -14.28 21.33
CA GLY A 97 6.90 -12.99 21.58
C GLY A 97 7.80 -11.75 21.44
N ARG A 98 9.09 -11.95 21.16
CA ARG A 98 10.09 -10.87 21.10
C ARG A 98 10.07 -10.12 19.77
N ILE A 99 10.07 -8.79 19.85
CA ILE A 99 10.22 -7.89 18.70
C ILE A 99 11.66 -7.37 18.59
N PHE A 100 12.14 -7.23 17.36
CA PHE A 100 13.40 -6.60 16.98
C PHE A 100 13.10 -5.36 16.13
N GLY A 101 13.77 -4.23 16.39
CA GLY A 101 13.54 -2.99 15.66
C GLY A 101 13.90 -3.04 14.17
N THR A 102 14.83 -3.91 13.77
CA THR A 102 15.28 -4.07 12.38
C THR A 102 15.49 -5.54 11.99
N ARG A 103 15.45 -5.84 10.69
CA ARG A 103 15.75 -7.19 10.17
C ARG A 103 17.20 -7.60 10.48
N THR A 104 18.16 -6.68 10.37
CA THR A 104 19.57 -6.90 10.70
C THR A 104 19.76 -7.35 12.15
N ALA A 105 19.09 -6.71 13.12
CA ALA A 105 19.18 -7.09 14.53
C ALA A 105 18.59 -8.51 14.79
N ALA A 106 17.57 -8.92 14.04
CA ALA A 106 17.06 -10.29 14.08
C ALA A 106 18.06 -11.28 13.43
N PHE A 107 18.73 -10.93 12.33
CA PHE A 107 19.75 -11.77 11.69
C PHE A 107 20.96 -12.00 12.59
N GLU A 108 21.50 -10.93 13.20
CA GLU A 108 22.64 -11.00 14.12
C GLU A 108 22.36 -11.89 15.34
N HIS A 109 21.11 -11.94 15.81
CA HIS A 109 20.68 -12.82 16.89
C HIS A 109 20.50 -14.28 16.42
N LEU A 110 19.90 -14.48 15.24
CA LEU A 110 19.68 -15.81 14.66
C LEU A 110 20.97 -16.52 14.21
N ASP A 111 22.04 -15.79 13.90
CA ASP A 111 23.35 -16.39 13.56
C ASP A 111 23.96 -17.24 14.69
N GLY A 112 23.50 -17.06 15.93
CA GLY A 112 23.84 -17.94 17.06
C GLY A 112 22.98 -19.22 17.16
N LEU A 113 21.89 -19.32 16.38
CA LEU A 113 20.87 -20.36 16.45
C LEU A 113 20.73 -21.18 15.15
N THR A 114 21.38 -20.76 14.06
CA THR A 114 21.40 -21.48 12.77
C THR A 114 22.45 -22.58 12.70
N ASP A 115 22.10 -23.71 12.09
CA ASP A 115 23.01 -24.81 11.74
C ASP A 115 22.62 -25.46 10.39
N ASP A 116 23.25 -26.58 10.04
CA ASP A 116 23.00 -27.30 8.77
C ASP A 116 21.53 -27.78 8.62
N ARG A 117 20.79 -27.95 9.73
CA ARG A 117 19.37 -28.36 9.77
C ARG A 117 18.40 -27.23 10.14
N ASN A 118 18.92 -26.07 10.58
CA ASN A 118 18.18 -24.90 11.02
C ASN A 118 18.65 -23.66 10.23
N ARG A 119 18.12 -23.43 9.03
CA ARG A 119 18.66 -22.41 8.11
C ARG A 119 17.81 -21.14 8.07
N LEU A 120 18.44 -19.97 8.28
CA LEU A 120 17.79 -18.68 8.05
C LEU A 120 17.79 -18.35 6.54
N ILE A 121 16.60 -18.34 5.93
CA ILE A 121 16.34 -18.02 4.51
C ILE A 121 15.52 -16.72 4.40
N PRO A 122 15.51 -16.03 3.25
CA PRO A 122 14.65 -14.86 3.08
C PRO A 122 13.18 -15.28 3.00
N SER A 123 12.39 -14.76 3.92
CA SER A 123 10.92 -14.80 3.92
C SER A 123 10.33 -13.92 2.81
N MET A 124 9.03 -14.02 2.57
CA MET A 124 8.32 -13.04 1.72
C MET A 124 8.43 -11.62 2.28
N GLU A 125 8.45 -11.44 3.61
CA GLU A 125 8.68 -10.17 4.29
C GLU A 125 10.12 -9.64 4.16
N VAL A 126 11.12 -10.52 3.97
CA VAL A 126 12.51 -10.14 3.68
C VAL A 126 12.69 -9.80 2.20
N VAL A 127 12.07 -10.54 1.28
CA VAL A 127 12.03 -10.15 -0.14
C VAL A 127 11.28 -8.84 -0.28
N ASN A 128 10.15 -8.66 0.41
CA ASN A 128 9.50 -7.36 0.51
C ASN A 128 10.39 -6.34 1.22
N GLY A 129 11.29 -6.75 2.11
CA GLY A 129 12.38 -5.90 2.62
C GLY A 129 13.33 -5.34 1.56
N THR A 130 13.43 -5.95 0.37
CA THR A 130 14.11 -5.40 -0.82
C THR A 130 13.13 -4.69 -1.76
N LEU A 131 11.82 -4.86 -1.61
CA LEU A 131 10.79 -4.28 -2.48
C LEU A 131 10.05 -3.09 -1.86
N LYS A 132 9.56 -3.15 -0.61
CA LYS A 132 9.07 -2.02 0.22
C LYS A 132 10.02 -0.82 0.18
N PRO A 133 11.34 -0.99 0.29
CA PRO A 133 12.29 0.07 0.02
C PRO A 133 12.94 -0.06 -1.36
N PHE A 134 12.42 -0.87 -2.31
CA PHE A 134 12.19 -0.40 -3.70
C PHE A 134 10.91 0.43 -3.85
N ASN A 135 10.25 0.77 -2.74
CA ASN A 135 8.88 1.22 -2.73
C ASN A 135 8.60 2.36 -1.66
N ASP A 136 9.43 3.44 -1.72
CA ASP A 136 9.24 4.88 -1.32
C ASP A 136 9.78 6.06 -2.27
N GLY A 137 11.04 6.05 -2.79
CA GLY A 137 11.77 7.09 -3.59
C GLY A 137 11.99 7.13 -5.16
N LEU A 138 11.88 6.08 -5.99
CA LEU A 138 11.57 6.11 -7.45
C LEU A 138 10.45 7.10 -7.80
N TYR A 139 9.39 7.09 -7.01
CA TYR A 139 8.14 7.81 -7.14
C TYR A 139 8.24 9.14 -6.37
N ALA A 140 9.14 9.26 -5.39
CA ALA A 140 9.62 10.56 -4.92
C ALA A 140 10.40 11.30 -6.01
N ALA A 141 11.22 10.57 -6.78
CA ALA A 141 11.90 11.11 -7.93
C ALA A 141 10.93 11.42 -9.09
N ILE A 142 9.89 10.61 -9.29
CA ILE A 142 8.76 10.98 -10.17
C ILE A 142 8.05 12.22 -9.62
N GLU A 143 7.81 12.36 -8.32
CA GLU A 143 7.18 13.58 -7.77
C GLU A 143 8.04 14.83 -7.95
N LEU A 144 9.34 14.76 -7.69
CA LEU A 144 10.24 15.88 -7.90
C LEU A 144 10.36 16.22 -9.39
N GLY A 145 10.54 15.20 -10.25
CA GLY A 145 10.61 15.37 -11.70
C GLY A 145 9.28 15.79 -12.35
N ALA A 146 8.14 15.42 -11.78
CA ALA A 146 6.83 15.87 -12.23
C ALA A 146 6.46 17.24 -11.65
N GLU A 147 6.95 17.63 -10.47
CA GLU A 147 6.73 18.95 -9.87
C GLU A 147 7.56 20.04 -10.57
N ASP A 148 8.87 19.84 -10.66
CA ASP A 148 9.82 20.79 -11.23
C ASP A 148 9.97 20.66 -12.77
N GLY A 149 9.60 19.51 -13.34
CA GLY A 149 9.84 19.15 -14.75
C GLY A 149 11.19 18.47 -14.98
N VAL A 150 11.38 17.87 -16.16
CA VAL A 150 12.64 17.20 -16.55
C VAL A 150 13.12 17.71 -17.90
N THR A 151 14.41 18.04 -17.97
CA THR A 151 15.11 18.52 -19.17
C THR A 151 16.35 17.68 -19.41
N VAL A 152 16.54 17.17 -20.64
CA VAL A 152 17.70 16.40 -21.08
C VAL A 152 18.32 17.10 -22.29
N ASP A 153 19.63 17.36 -22.26
CA ASP A 153 20.38 18.05 -23.34
C ASP A 153 19.69 19.33 -23.89
N GLU A 154 19.27 20.21 -22.98
CA GLU A 154 18.53 21.47 -23.24
C GLU A 154 17.10 21.29 -23.81
N VAL A 155 16.57 20.06 -23.90
CA VAL A 155 15.19 19.75 -24.32
C VAL A 155 14.32 19.39 -23.12
N GLU A 156 13.20 20.09 -22.92
CA GLU A 156 12.16 19.67 -21.96
C GLU A 156 11.57 18.34 -22.46
N VAL A 157 11.72 17.28 -21.65
CA VAL A 157 11.13 15.96 -21.92
C VAL A 157 9.86 15.72 -21.09
N TYR A 158 9.67 16.47 -20.00
CA TYR A 158 8.46 16.46 -19.19
C TYR A 158 8.23 17.84 -18.55
N SER A 159 7.03 18.40 -18.70
CA SER A 159 6.67 19.71 -18.16
C SER A 159 6.34 19.61 -16.67
N GLY A 160 6.65 20.65 -15.89
CA GLY A 160 6.44 20.67 -14.44
C GLY A 160 5.01 21.02 -14.00
N LYS A 161 4.48 20.29 -13.01
CA LYS A 161 3.18 20.48 -12.34
C LYS A 161 3.04 21.88 -11.77
N ARG A 162 4.13 22.47 -11.24
CA ARG A 162 4.15 23.87 -10.78
C ARG A 162 3.85 24.86 -11.90
N ALA A 163 4.55 24.73 -13.03
CA ALA A 163 4.33 25.60 -14.20
C ALA A 163 2.92 25.41 -14.77
N PHE A 164 2.43 24.17 -14.82
CA PHE A 164 1.04 23.87 -15.18
C PHE A 164 0.02 24.57 -14.25
N LEU A 165 0.23 24.56 -12.92
CA LEU A 165 -0.66 25.23 -11.97
C LEU A 165 -0.59 26.76 -12.09
N GLU A 166 0.57 27.33 -12.40
CA GLU A 166 0.74 28.77 -12.68
C GLU A 166 0.03 29.18 -13.99
N ASP A 167 0.18 28.39 -15.06
CA ASP A 167 -0.53 28.59 -16.34
C ASP A 167 -2.05 28.45 -16.17
N LEU A 168 -2.51 27.45 -15.40
CA LEU A 168 -3.92 27.21 -15.12
C LEU A 168 -4.54 28.34 -14.31
N LEU A 169 -3.83 28.85 -13.30
CA LEU A 169 -4.22 30.05 -12.56
C LEU A 169 -4.33 31.28 -13.48
N ALA A 170 -3.34 31.48 -14.37
CA ALA A 170 -3.37 32.56 -15.34
C ALA A 170 -4.57 32.44 -16.31
N GLY A 171 -4.91 31.22 -16.75
CA GLY A 171 -6.09 30.93 -17.56
C GLY A 171 -7.41 31.28 -16.86
N VAL A 172 -7.57 30.87 -15.58
CA VAL A 172 -8.76 31.21 -14.77
C VAL A 172 -8.88 32.73 -14.56
N LEU A 173 -7.78 33.43 -14.31
CA LEU A 173 -7.76 34.90 -14.17
C LEU A 173 -8.05 35.62 -15.51
N ALA A 174 -7.56 35.09 -16.63
CA ALA A 174 -7.83 35.65 -17.96
C ALA A 174 -9.32 35.58 -18.35
N LEU A 175 -10.02 34.52 -17.94
CA LEU A 175 -11.46 34.38 -18.12
C LEU A 175 -12.26 35.44 -17.34
N GLU A 176 -11.77 35.94 -16.20
CA GLU A 176 -12.46 36.96 -15.41
C GLU A 176 -12.65 38.28 -16.19
N ALA A 177 -11.73 38.61 -17.10
CA ALA A 177 -11.78 39.85 -17.89
C ALA A 177 -13.00 39.93 -18.84
N ALA A 178 -13.67 38.81 -19.12
CA ALA A 178 -14.89 38.73 -19.92
C ALA A 178 -16.16 38.38 -19.11
N ALA A 179 -16.02 38.18 -17.79
CA ALA A 179 -17.05 37.59 -16.94
C ALA A 179 -18.10 38.61 -16.44
N THR A 180 -19.33 38.14 -16.21
CA THR A 180 -20.32 38.88 -15.40
C THR A 180 -19.91 38.86 -13.92
N PRO A 181 -20.42 39.77 -13.05
CA PRO A 181 -20.10 39.75 -11.63
C PRO A 181 -20.46 38.45 -10.89
N ALA A 182 -21.41 37.65 -11.42
CA ALA A 182 -21.73 36.33 -10.87
C ALA A 182 -20.71 35.27 -11.30
N GLN A 183 -20.40 35.22 -12.60
CA GLN A 183 -19.38 34.32 -13.17
C GLN A 183 -17.99 34.60 -12.55
N ALA A 184 -17.64 35.87 -12.36
CA ALA A 184 -16.39 36.31 -11.73
C ALA A 184 -16.24 35.82 -10.28
N ALA A 185 -17.33 35.67 -9.53
CA ALA A 185 -17.28 35.13 -8.18
C ALA A 185 -16.83 33.65 -8.17
N HIS A 186 -17.24 32.85 -9.16
CA HIS A 186 -16.77 31.46 -9.30
C HIS A 186 -15.31 31.40 -9.76
N LEU A 187 -14.92 32.25 -10.72
CA LEU A 187 -13.54 32.35 -11.23
C LEU A 187 -12.55 32.77 -10.13
N ARG A 188 -12.85 33.81 -9.34
CA ARG A 188 -12.02 34.23 -8.20
C ARG A 188 -11.91 33.16 -7.12
N ASN A 189 -12.99 32.41 -6.87
CA ASN A 189 -12.95 31.33 -5.90
C ASN A 189 -12.06 30.16 -6.35
N ALA A 190 -12.08 29.81 -7.64
CA ALA A 190 -11.16 28.83 -8.21
C ALA A 190 -9.71 29.34 -8.23
N ALA A 191 -9.48 30.61 -8.57
CA ALA A 191 -8.17 31.24 -8.52
C ALA A 191 -7.58 31.29 -7.09
N ALA A 192 -8.42 31.44 -6.06
CA ALA A 192 -8.00 31.37 -4.65
C ALA A 192 -7.62 29.93 -4.22
N ASP A 193 -8.32 28.90 -4.73
CA ASP A 193 -7.96 27.49 -4.48
C ASP A 193 -6.63 27.12 -5.17
N LEU A 194 -6.47 27.47 -6.46
CA LEU A 194 -5.20 27.28 -7.19
C LEU A 194 -4.05 28.09 -6.56
N GLY A 195 -4.33 29.32 -6.12
CA GLY A 195 -3.38 30.15 -5.38
C GLY A 195 -2.93 29.54 -4.05
N ALA A 196 -3.86 28.98 -3.28
CA ALA A 196 -3.55 28.29 -2.02
C ALA A 196 -2.66 27.06 -2.25
N ALA A 197 -2.93 26.28 -3.30
CA ALA A 197 -2.12 25.13 -3.69
C ALA A 197 -0.69 25.54 -4.09
N LEU A 198 -0.53 26.63 -4.86
CA LEU A 198 0.78 27.17 -5.21
C LEU A 198 1.55 27.67 -3.98
N ILE A 199 0.88 28.35 -3.04
CA ILE A 199 1.47 28.77 -1.75
C ILE A 199 1.93 27.55 -0.93
N LEU A 200 1.12 26.48 -0.86
CA LEU A 200 1.49 25.24 -0.16
C LEU A 200 2.66 24.48 -0.82
N GLY A 201 2.79 24.58 -2.15
CA GLY A 201 3.97 24.14 -2.92
C GLY A 201 5.23 24.99 -2.68
N GLY A 202 5.08 26.19 -2.10
CA GLY A 202 6.17 27.14 -1.84
C GLY A 202 6.38 28.21 -2.92
N ALA A 203 5.46 28.32 -3.89
CA ALA A 203 5.48 29.38 -4.90
C ALA A 203 4.86 30.70 -4.37
N THR A 204 5.08 31.80 -5.09
CA THR A 204 4.47 33.12 -4.80
C THR A 204 3.59 33.53 -5.97
N PRO A 205 2.32 33.08 -6.03
CA PRO A 205 1.46 33.31 -7.19
C PRO A 205 1.09 34.79 -7.39
N ALA A 206 0.93 35.21 -8.65
CA ALA A 206 0.60 36.58 -9.01
C ALA A 206 -0.93 36.83 -8.97
N LEU A 207 -1.48 37.06 -7.78
CA LEU A 207 -2.94 37.21 -7.56
C LEU A 207 -3.40 38.66 -7.41
N PRO A 208 -4.66 38.99 -7.79
CA PRO A 208 -5.36 40.18 -7.30
C PRO A 208 -5.44 40.20 -5.78
N ALA A 209 -5.35 41.38 -5.14
CA ALA A 209 -5.19 41.47 -3.68
C ALA A 209 -6.31 40.81 -2.86
N ASP A 210 -7.57 40.83 -3.33
CA ASP A 210 -8.69 40.16 -2.67
C ASP A 210 -8.71 38.64 -2.88
N VAL A 211 -8.03 38.14 -3.93
CA VAL A 211 -7.82 36.70 -4.19
C VAL A 211 -6.60 36.20 -3.41
N GLN A 212 -5.54 37.02 -3.30
CA GLN A 212 -4.34 36.74 -2.50
C GLN A 212 -4.70 36.45 -1.04
N THR A 213 -5.47 37.33 -0.38
CA THR A 213 -5.87 37.11 1.02
C THR A 213 -6.69 35.82 1.19
N GLN A 214 -7.58 35.49 0.25
CA GLN A 214 -8.33 34.22 0.30
C GLN A 214 -7.43 33.00 0.10
N ALA A 215 -6.43 33.07 -0.79
CA ALA A 215 -5.46 32.00 -0.99
C ALA A 215 -4.59 31.77 0.26
N GLU A 216 -4.14 32.85 0.91
CA GLU A 216 -3.40 32.81 2.17
C GLU A 216 -4.25 32.22 3.32
N GLU A 217 -5.51 32.65 3.45
CA GLU A 217 -6.45 32.13 4.46
C GLU A 217 -6.73 30.63 4.27
N ARG A 218 -6.95 30.17 3.02
CA ARG A 218 -7.20 28.75 2.70
C ARG A 218 -5.96 27.87 2.91
N ALA A 219 -4.78 28.36 2.54
CA ALA A 219 -3.51 27.66 2.78
C ALA A 219 -3.24 27.53 4.30
N ALA A 220 -3.46 28.60 5.07
CA ALA A 220 -3.31 28.58 6.53
C ALA A 220 -4.33 27.65 7.21
N ALA A 221 -5.59 27.65 6.76
CA ALA A 221 -6.63 26.75 7.28
C ALA A 221 -6.30 25.27 7.02
N PHE A 222 -5.77 24.95 5.84
CA PHE A 222 -5.31 23.59 5.52
C PHE A 222 -4.12 23.18 6.38
N ALA A 223 -3.12 24.04 6.53
CA ALA A 223 -1.94 23.77 7.35
C ALA A 223 -2.26 23.57 8.85
N ALA A 224 -3.35 24.16 9.34
CA ALA A 224 -3.86 23.93 10.70
C ALA A 224 -4.57 22.57 10.88
N ALA A 225 -5.11 21.99 9.79
CA ALA A 225 -5.84 20.72 9.81
C ALA A 225 -4.89 19.50 9.78
N ALA A 226 -4.04 19.38 10.81
CA ALA A 226 -2.89 18.45 10.83
C ALA A 226 -3.22 16.98 10.49
N LEU A 227 -4.43 16.50 10.79
CA LEU A 227 -4.90 15.15 10.45
C LEU A 227 -4.92 14.88 8.93
N ILE A 228 -5.08 15.91 8.09
CA ILE A 228 -5.08 15.80 6.62
C ILE A 228 -3.89 16.50 5.95
N SER A 229 -3.10 17.31 6.67
CA SER A 229 -2.02 18.13 6.11
C SER A 229 -0.61 17.87 6.68
N ARG A 230 -0.46 16.99 7.69
CA ARG A 230 0.85 16.48 8.14
C ARG A 230 1.37 15.48 7.10
N PRO A 231 2.55 15.68 6.47
CA PRO A 231 3.15 14.70 5.58
C PRO A 231 3.48 13.41 6.34
N VAL A 232 3.38 12.27 5.63
CA VAL A 232 3.56 10.92 6.16
C VAL A 232 4.38 10.08 5.18
N GLY A 233 4.94 8.97 5.68
CA GLY A 233 5.83 8.10 4.90
C GLY A 233 7.01 8.87 4.30
N PHE A 234 7.41 8.51 3.08
CA PHE A 234 8.57 9.10 2.41
C PHE A 234 8.47 10.62 2.14
N TYR A 235 7.28 11.25 2.19
CA TYR A 235 7.18 12.71 2.01
C TYR A 235 7.93 13.50 3.09
N THR A 236 8.26 12.87 4.23
CA THR A 236 9.03 13.51 5.31
C THR A 236 10.54 13.52 5.04
N TRP A 237 11.04 12.91 3.96
CA TRP A 237 12.47 12.85 3.65
C TRP A 237 13.06 14.19 3.22
N ARG A 238 12.27 15.00 2.51
CA ARG A 238 12.72 16.27 1.94
C ARG A 238 11.67 17.36 2.08
N PRO A 239 12.08 18.61 2.38
CA PRO A 239 11.16 19.75 2.40
C PRO A 239 10.40 19.96 1.08
N GLU A 240 10.95 19.51 -0.06
CA GLU A 240 10.29 19.55 -1.36
C GLU A 240 9.07 18.62 -1.38
N LEU A 241 9.26 17.38 -0.94
CA LEU A 241 8.23 16.36 -0.88
C LEU A 241 7.14 16.74 0.13
N GLU A 242 7.48 17.37 1.26
CA GLU A 242 6.49 17.92 2.18
C GLU A 242 5.59 18.99 1.53
N ARG A 243 6.15 19.84 0.66
CA ARG A 243 5.40 20.89 -0.05
C ARG A 243 4.51 20.30 -1.14
N ILE A 244 5.03 19.34 -1.91
CA ILE A 244 4.29 18.55 -2.88
C ILE A 244 3.10 17.84 -2.22
N PHE A 245 3.32 17.17 -1.08
CA PHE A 245 2.24 16.54 -0.31
C PHE A 245 1.15 17.54 0.06
N ARG A 246 1.52 18.70 0.61
CA ARG A 246 0.54 19.71 1.04
C ARG A 246 -0.22 20.33 -0.13
N GLN A 247 0.45 20.55 -1.27
CA GLN A 247 -0.17 21.02 -2.51
C GLN A 247 -1.18 19.99 -3.06
N ASP A 248 -0.74 18.76 -3.32
CA ASP A 248 -1.59 17.70 -3.88
C ASP A 248 -2.74 17.37 -2.94
N ARG A 249 -2.46 17.23 -1.63
CA ARG A 249 -3.47 16.88 -0.63
C ARG A 249 -4.48 18.01 -0.38
N PHE A 250 -4.10 19.27 -0.62
CA PHE A 250 -5.06 20.37 -0.74
C PHE A 250 -5.89 20.26 -2.02
N LEU A 251 -5.27 20.03 -3.18
CA LEU A 251 -5.98 19.89 -4.47
C LEU A 251 -6.88 18.66 -4.57
N GLN A 252 -6.68 17.66 -3.70
CA GLN A 252 -7.58 16.54 -3.42
C GLN A 252 -8.78 16.90 -2.53
N ASN A 253 -8.68 17.93 -1.67
CA ASN A 253 -9.62 18.17 -0.55
C ASN A 253 -10.08 19.63 -0.38
N TYR A 254 -9.84 20.52 -1.36
CA TYR A 254 -10.13 21.96 -1.23
C TYR A 254 -11.62 22.28 -0.98
N GLN A 255 -12.53 21.34 -1.27
CA GLN A 255 -13.96 21.44 -1.01
C GLN A 255 -14.34 21.21 0.47
N VAL A 256 -13.44 20.59 1.25
CA VAL A 256 -13.69 20.09 2.61
C VAL A 256 -13.35 21.13 3.71
N GLN A 257 -12.98 22.37 3.34
CA GLN A 257 -12.59 23.41 4.30
C GLN A 257 -13.74 23.98 5.17
N HIS A 258 -14.96 23.49 5.03
CA HIS A 258 -16.09 23.91 5.86
C HIS A 258 -16.36 22.93 7.02
N PRO A 259 -16.61 23.41 8.27
CA PRO A 259 -16.82 22.58 9.46
C PRO A 259 -18.23 21.95 9.55
N SER A 260 -18.79 21.56 8.40
CA SER A 260 -20.07 20.88 8.24
C SER A 260 -20.03 20.16 6.88
N PRO A 261 -20.52 18.93 6.75
CA PRO A 261 -20.60 18.26 5.45
C PRO A 261 -21.48 19.08 4.51
N LEU A 262 -20.85 19.66 3.49
CA LEU A 262 -21.54 20.32 2.40
C LEU A 262 -21.97 19.29 1.36
N ASP A 263 -22.99 19.65 0.58
CA ASP A 263 -23.27 19.03 -0.71
C ASP A 263 -22.03 19.19 -1.62
N PRO A 264 -21.28 18.12 -1.96
CA PRO A 264 -20.09 18.23 -2.82
C PRO A 264 -20.45 18.68 -4.25
N TYR A 265 -21.73 18.58 -4.61
CA TYR A 265 -22.32 19.11 -5.82
C TYR A 265 -23.06 20.42 -5.57
N SER A 266 -22.72 21.21 -4.53
CA SER A 266 -23.34 22.53 -4.36
C SER A 266 -23.07 23.44 -5.56
N ASP A 267 -23.96 24.39 -5.83
CA ASP A 267 -23.81 25.35 -6.94
C ASP A 267 -22.49 26.16 -6.84
N ALA A 268 -21.95 26.33 -5.63
CA ALA A 268 -20.63 26.95 -5.41
C ALA A 268 -19.49 26.05 -5.92
N GLU A 269 -19.47 24.79 -5.49
CA GLU A 269 -18.44 23.81 -5.85
C GLU A 269 -18.48 23.43 -7.34
N ILE A 270 -19.68 23.22 -7.90
CA ILE A 270 -19.88 23.02 -9.35
C ILE A 270 -19.34 24.22 -10.14
N GLY A 271 -19.61 25.45 -9.67
CA GLY A 271 -19.13 26.66 -10.33
C GLY A 271 -17.60 26.82 -10.26
N LYS A 272 -16.95 26.45 -9.15
CA LYS A 272 -15.48 26.43 -9.05
C LYS A 272 -14.86 25.38 -9.97
N ALA A 273 -15.35 24.15 -9.95
CA ALA A 273 -14.87 23.09 -10.83
C ALA A 273 -15.07 23.44 -12.32
N ALA A 274 -16.21 24.05 -12.66
CA ALA A 274 -16.48 24.55 -14.00
C ALA A 274 -15.57 25.71 -14.43
N ALA A 275 -15.18 26.60 -13.50
CA ALA A 275 -14.21 27.66 -13.77
C ALA A 275 -12.82 27.09 -14.16
N VAL A 276 -12.35 26.06 -13.45
CA VAL A 276 -11.09 25.37 -13.79
C VAL A 276 -11.22 24.63 -15.13
N ALA A 277 -12.31 23.88 -15.33
CA ALA A 277 -12.55 23.15 -16.58
C ALA A 277 -12.71 24.07 -17.81
N LEU A 278 -13.24 25.29 -17.63
CA LEU A 278 -13.29 26.31 -18.70
C LEU A 278 -11.90 26.84 -19.06
N ALA A 279 -10.98 26.97 -18.10
CA ALA A 279 -9.59 27.35 -18.38
C ALA A 279 -8.84 26.25 -19.13
N LEU A 280 -8.96 24.98 -18.70
CA LEU A 280 -8.45 23.82 -19.44
C LEU A 280 -9.00 23.76 -20.87
N ARG A 281 -10.30 24.00 -21.05
CA ARG A 281 -10.94 24.02 -22.37
C ARG A 281 -10.45 25.16 -23.29
N ALA A 282 -9.93 26.25 -22.72
CA ALA A 282 -9.47 27.40 -23.49
C ALA A 282 -8.07 27.19 -24.10
N ASP A 283 -7.28 26.27 -23.55
CA ASP A 283 -5.93 25.93 -24.02
C ASP A 283 -5.73 24.42 -24.09
N GLY A 284 -5.67 23.88 -25.32
CA GLY A 284 -5.45 22.44 -25.55
C GLY A 284 -4.13 21.93 -24.97
N GLY A 285 -3.05 22.71 -24.99
CA GLY A 285 -1.76 22.29 -24.40
C GLY A 285 -1.74 22.33 -22.87
N LEU A 286 -2.69 23.05 -22.26
CA LEU A 286 -2.94 22.99 -20.82
C LEU A 286 -3.78 21.75 -20.47
N LEU A 287 -4.78 21.41 -21.29
CA LEU A 287 -5.57 20.19 -21.16
C LEU A 287 -4.72 18.93 -21.36
N ASP A 288 -3.90 18.86 -22.41
CA ASP A 288 -3.01 17.73 -22.70
C ASP A 288 -2.05 17.45 -21.53
N ARG A 289 -1.48 18.50 -20.92
CA ARG A 289 -0.66 18.39 -19.69
C ARG A 289 -1.49 17.87 -18.51
N TYR A 290 -2.70 18.38 -18.31
CA TYR A 290 -3.57 17.94 -17.22
C TYR A 290 -3.94 16.45 -17.33
N GLU A 291 -4.34 16.00 -18.52
CA GLU A 291 -4.65 14.60 -18.78
C GLU A 291 -3.41 13.70 -18.66
N GLY A 292 -2.20 14.23 -18.96
CA GLY A 292 -0.93 13.58 -18.67
C GLY A 292 -0.69 13.31 -17.18
N TYR A 293 -0.92 14.28 -16.29
CA TYR A 293 -0.82 14.05 -14.84
C TYR A 293 -1.90 13.09 -14.31
N LEU A 294 -3.12 13.14 -14.87
CA LEU A 294 -4.18 12.19 -14.53
C LEU A 294 -3.80 10.76 -14.93
N ALA A 295 -3.27 10.55 -16.15
CA ALA A 295 -2.78 9.24 -16.58
C ALA A 295 -1.64 8.75 -15.67
N LEU A 296 -0.68 9.62 -15.35
CA LEU A 296 0.45 9.30 -14.49
C LEU A 296 -0.02 8.71 -13.15
N TYR A 297 -0.92 9.40 -12.45
CA TYR A 297 -1.38 8.91 -11.15
C TYR A 297 -2.33 7.71 -11.25
N ALA A 298 -3.15 7.61 -12.29
CA ALA A 298 -4.05 6.47 -12.49
C ALA A 298 -3.27 5.15 -12.60
N GLY A 299 -2.23 5.08 -13.44
CA GLY A 299 -1.41 3.86 -13.57
C GLY A 299 -0.42 3.63 -12.43
N LEU A 300 0.12 4.69 -11.82
CA LEU A 300 0.99 4.59 -10.65
C LEU A 300 0.27 3.99 -9.43
N THR A 301 -1.00 4.35 -9.24
CA THR A 301 -1.81 3.93 -8.09
C THR A 301 -3.02 3.10 -8.55
N ASN A 302 -4.12 3.76 -8.90
CA ASN A 302 -5.37 3.19 -9.38
C ASN A 302 -6.28 4.30 -9.98
N PRO A 303 -7.37 3.94 -10.69
CA PRO A 303 -8.45 4.87 -11.06
C PRO A 303 -8.96 5.72 -9.90
N PHE A 304 -9.50 6.90 -10.19
CA PHE A 304 -9.82 7.89 -9.16
C PHE A 304 -11.11 7.61 -8.37
N ALA A 305 -11.07 7.89 -7.06
CA ALA A 305 -12.25 7.92 -6.20
C ALA A 305 -13.01 9.25 -6.32
N ASN A 306 -12.29 10.33 -6.60
CA ASN A 306 -12.82 11.69 -6.77
C ASN A 306 -12.87 12.11 -8.24
N LEU A 307 -13.79 13.02 -8.57
CA LEU A 307 -14.04 13.47 -9.93
C LEU A 307 -12.97 14.46 -10.39
N PRO A 308 -12.15 14.16 -11.43
CA PRO A 308 -11.31 15.16 -12.06
C PRO A 308 -12.18 16.20 -12.77
N VAL A 309 -11.76 17.47 -12.79
CA VAL A 309 -12.56 18.57 -13.37
C VAL A 309 -12.84 18.40 -14.87
N THR A 310 -12.07 17.57 -15.58
CA THR A 310 -12.31 17.15 -16.97
C THR A 310 -13.69 16.54 -17.19
N VAL A 311 -14.31 15.92 -16.18
CA VAL A 311 -15.68 15.37 -16.28
C VAL A 311 -16.71 16.45 -16.66
N LEU A 312 -16.44 17.74 -16.42
CA LEU A 312 -17.34 18.83 -16.79
C LEU A 312 -17.25 19.24 -18.27
N LEU A 313 -16.16 18.90 -18.97
CA LEU A 313 -15.89 19.36 -20.34
C LEU A 313 -17.01 19.08 -21.36
N PRO A 314 -17.68 17.90 -21.37
CA PRO A 314 -18.78 17.61 -22.30
C PRO A 314 -20.01 18.51 -22.09
N TYR A 315 -20.22 19.00 -20.87
CA TYR A 315 -21.39 19.80 -20.49
C TYR A 315 -21.15 21.31 -20.64
N LEU A 316 -19.90 21.74 -20.85
CA LEU A 316 -19.53 23.13 -21.01
C LEU A 316 -19.72 23.62 -22.46
N THR A 317 -20.00 24.91 -22.59
CA THR A 317 -20.15 25.67 -23.83
C THR A 317 -19.39 27.00 -23.76
N GLY A 318 -19.35 27.64 -22.59
CA GLY A 318 -18.67 28.91 -22.34
C GLY A 318 -18.93 29.46 -20.93
N LEU A 319 -18.62 30.74 -20.70
CA LEU A 319 -18.83 31.40 -19.41
C LEU A 319 -20.29 31.41 -18.95
N GLU A 320 -21.25 31.31 -19.88
CA GLU A 320 -22.69 31.25 -19.58
C GLU A 320 -23.11 30.02 -18.76
N ASN A 321 -22.26 28.98 -18.65
CA ASN A 321 -22.53 27.86 -17.74
C ASN A 321 -22.34 28.26 -16.26
N LEU A 322 -21.53 29.28 -15.97
CA LEU A 322 -21.33 29.82 -14.63
C LEU A 322 -22.47 30.75 -14.17
N ASP A 323 -23.40 31.14 -15.06
CA ASP A 323 -24.62 31.86 -14.66
C ASP A 323 -25.68 30.92 -14.05
N ASN A 324 -25.56 29.60 -14.22
CA ASN A 324 -26.46 28.60 -13.63
C ASN A 324 -25.74 27.26 -13.35
N PRO A 325 -24.92 27.18 -12.28
CA PRO A 325 -24.26 25.93 -11.87
C PRO A 325 -25.26 24.79 -11.59
N GLY A 326 -26.44 25.08 -11.03
CA GLY A 326 -27.49 24.08 -10.83
C GLY A 326 -27.91 23.35 -12.12
N ALA A 327 -27.97 24.03 -13.26
CA ALA A 327 -28.27 23.41 -14.56
C ALA A 327 -27.07 22.69 -15.22
N LEU A 328 -25.84 22.97 -14.77
CA LEU A 328 -24.67 22.15 -15.09
C LEU A 328 -24.71 20.86 -14.27
N ARG A 329 -24.94 20.97 -12.96
CA ARG A 329 -25.16 19.84 -12.04
C ARG A 329 -26.24 18.88 -12.50
N SER A 330 -27.43 19.36 -12.86
CA SER A 330 -28.54 18.47 -13.27
C SER A 330 -28.27 17.69 -14.56
N ARG A 331 -27.24 18.06 -15.33
CA ARG A 331 -26.77 17.26 -16.49
C ARG A 331 -25.71 16.26 -16.05
N LEU A 332 -24.69 16.72 -15.33
CA LEU A 332 -23.66 15.85 -14.75
C LEU A 332 -24.28 14.68 -13.96
N LEU A 333 -25.18 14.95 -13.03
CA LEU A 333 -25.78 13.92 -12.16
C LEU A 333 -26.83 13.04 -12.87
N ALA A 334 -27.15 13.30 -14.13
CA ALA A 334 -27.98 12.40 -14.95
C ALA A 334 -27.14 11.29 -15.59
N ASP A 335 -25.90 11.61 -15.99
CA ASP A 335 -24.95 10.67 -16.60
C ASP A 335 -23.99 10.06 -15.56
N HIS A 336 -23.73 10.77 -14.46
CA HIS A 336 -22.92 10.36 -13.31
C HIS A 336 -23.73 10.49 -11.99
N PRO A 337 -24.71 9.60 -11.74
CA PRO A 337 -25.47 9.62 -10.49
C PRO A 337 -24.54 9.35 -9.29
N PRO A 338 -24.69 10.05 -8.16
CA PRO A 338 -23.86 9.81 -6.98
C PRO A 338 -24.24 8.47 -6.32
N PRO A 339 -23.30 7.81 -5.63
CA PRO A 339 -23.61 6.60 -4.86
C PRO A 339 -24.55 6.92 -3.67
N ASP A 340 -25.26 5.91 -3.18
CA ASP A 340 -26.20 6.02 -2.05
C ASP A 340 -25.44 6.07 -0.69
N LEU A 341 -24.57 7.07 -0.58
CA LEU A 341 -23.68 7.32 0.56
C LEU A 341 -23.95 8.70 1.17
N PRO A 342 -23.59 8.94 2.45
CA PRO A 342 -23.58 10.26 3.04
C PRO A 342 -22.65 11.20 2.26
N TRP A 343 -22.97 12.51 2.22
CA TRP A 343 -22.19 13.52 1.48
C TRP A 343 -20.69 13.53 1.81
N ALA A 344 -20.30 13.10 3.01
CA ALA A 344 -18.90 13.00 3.44
C ALA A 344 -18.08 11.89 2.75
N CYS A 345 -18.74 10.93 2.08
CA CYS A 345 -18.09 9.84 1.32
C CYS A 345 -18.65 9.72 -0.12
N GLN A 346 -19.41 10.71 -0.59
CA GLN A 346 -19.72 10.81 -2.02
C GLN A 346 -18.49 11.38 -2.75
N PRO A 347 -18.15 10.88 -3.96
CA PRO A 347 -17.13 11.49 -4.81
C PRO A 347 -17.36 12.99 -4.95
N HIS A 348 -16.28 13.77 -4.81
CA HIS A 348 -16.27 15.22 -4.92
C HIS A 348 -15.28 15.67 -6.00
N PHE A 349 -15.26 16.95 -6.37
CA PHE A 349 -14.33 17.45 -7.39
C PHE A 349 -12.94 17.71 -6.81
N ALA A 350 -11.93 17.23 -7.52
CA ALA A 350 -10.53 17.50 -7.22
C ALA A 350 -9.78 17.91 -8.49
N VAL A 351 -8.76 18.76 -8.34
CA VAL A 351 -7.87 19.08 -9.46
C VAL A 351 -6.93 17.90 -9.67
N PHE A 352 -6.24 17.45 -8.62
CA PHE A 352 -5.57 16.14 -8.61
C PHE A 352 -6.39 15.22 -7.71
N PRO A 353 -7.30 14.39 -8.25
CA PRO A 353 -8.11 13.49 -7.44
C PRO A 353 -7.29 12.41 -6.74
N SER A 354 -7.79 11.99 -5.58
CA SER A 354 -7.26 10.83 -4.86
C SER A 354 -7.74 9.53 -5.51
N SER A 355 -6.84 8.56 -5.59
CA SER A 355 -7.07 7.25 -6.17
C SER A 355 -8.02 6.40 -5.33
N ARG A 356 -8.75 5.51 -5.99
CA ARG A 356 -9.65 4.52 -5.39
C ARG A 356 -8.87 3.27 -5.02
N SER A 357 -9.35 2.55 -4.01
CA SER A 357 -8.92 1.19 -3.77
C SER A 357 -10.09 0.29 -3.40
N ARG A 358 -9.89 -1.02 -3.55
CA ARG A 358 -10.93 -2.04 -3.37
C ARG A 358 -11.33 -2.13 -1.89
N GLU A 359 -10.35 -2.03 -0.98
CA GLU A 359 -10.57 -2.02 0.46
C GLU A 359 -11.26 -0.74 0.96
N THR A 360 -10.85 0.45 0.50
CA THR A 360 -11.55 1.70 0.89
C THR A 360 -12.97 1.75 0.33
N THR A 361 -13.18 1.29 -0.91
CA THR A 361 -14.54 1.13 -1.48
C THR A 361 -15.42 0.28 -0.56
N TYR A 362 -14.93 -0.91 -0.18
CA TYR A 362 -15.66 -1.85 0.67
C TYR A 362 -15.95 -1.27 2.07
N PHE A 363 -15.02 -0.51 2.65
CA PHE A 363 -15.23 0.14 3.94
C PHE A 363 -16.21 1.32 3.85
N ASP A 364 -16.14 2.16 2.81
CA ASP A 364 -17.05 3.29 2.62
C ASP A 364 -18.50 2.82 2.39
N GLU A 365 -18.70 1.83 1.52
CA GLU A 365 -20.00 1.19 1.25
C GLU A 365 -20.64 0.56 2.49
N ARG A 366 -19.82 0.11 3.45
CA ARG A 366 -20.26 -0.66 4.62
C ARG A 366 -20.36 0.14 5.92
N TYR A 367 -19.50 1.15 6.10
CA TYR A 367 -19.33 1.83 7.39
C TYR A 367 -19.50 3.36 7.36
N CYS A 368 -19.41 4.04 6.20
CA CYS A 368 -19.55 5.51 6.17
C CYS A 368 -20.89 6.00 6.76
N SER A 369 -21.98 5.27 6.50
CA SER A 369 -23.32 5.58 7.00
C SER A 369 -23.55 5.26 8.49
N SER A 370 -22.72 4.40 9.09
CA SER A 370 -22.98 3.80 10.41
C SER A 370 -21.89 4.04 11.47
N GLY A 371 -20.71 4.48 11.06
CA GLY A 371 -19.48 4.26 11.83
C GLY A 371 -19.03 2.79 11.77
N VAL A 372 -17.87 2.51 12.36
CA VAL A 372 -17.35 1.15 12.50
C VAL A 372 -17.94 0.53 13.78
N PRO A 373 -18.59 -0.65 13.74
CA PRO A 373 -19.15 -1.24 14.95
C PRO A 373 -18.08 -1.56 15.99
N SER A 374 -18.39 -1.36 17.28
CA SER A 374 -17.48 -1.71 18.36
C SER A 374 -17.14 -3.21 18.35
N GLY A 375 -15.86 -3.54 18.54
CA GLY A 375 -15.32 -4.89 18.43
C GLY A 375 -14.92 -5.34 17.01
N VAL A 376 -15.20 -4.53 15.96
CA VAL A 376 -14.72 -4.82 14.60
C VAL A 376 -13.26 -4.39 14.43
N ASN A 377 -12.45 -5.31 13.90
CA ASN A 377 -11.14 -5.06 13.31
C ASN A 377 -11.30 -4.95 11.79
N LEU A 378 -10.70 -3.93 11.16
CA LEU A 378 -10.94 -3.66 9.74
C LEU A 378 -10.11 -4.57 8.82
N MET A 379 -8.92 -4.99 9.27
CA MET A 379 -8.08 -5.93 8.52
C MET A 379 -8.73 -7.31 8.42
N ASP A 380 -9.36 -7.80 9.50
CA ASP A 380 -10.05 -9.09 9.50
C ASP A 380 -11.33 -9.07 8.65
N GLU A 381 -12.12 -7.98 8.68
CA GLU A 381 -13.27 -7.82 7.77
C GLU A 381 -12.86 -7.73 6.29
N LEU A 382 -11.67 -7.16 5.99
CA LEU A 382 -11.08 -7.18 4.64
C LEU A 382 -10.65 -8.60 4.23
N ILE A 383 -9.95 -9.32 5.11
CA ILE A 383 -9.55 -10.72 4.90
C ILE A 383 -10.78 -11.60 4.65
N ASP A 384 -11.83 -11.46 5.45
CA ASP A 384 -13.09 -12.19 5.26
C ASP A 384 -13.85 -11.74 4.01
N ALA A 385 -13.72 -10.49 3.57
CA ALA A 385 -14.32 -10.03 2.32
C ALA A 385 -13.62 -10.66 1.10
N ILE A 386 -12.29 -10.76 1.11
CA ILE A 386 -11.51 -11.44 0.08
C ILE A 386 -11.80 -12.95 0.09
N ARG A 387 -11.69 -13.62 1.26
CA ARG A 387 -11.91 -15.08 1.40
C ARG A 387 -13.31 -15.53 0.99
N SER A 388 -14.32 -14.68 1.14
CA SER A 388 -15.71 -14.98 0.74
C SER A 388 -16.06 -14.53 -0.68
N GLY A 389 -15.11 -13.96 -1.45
CA GLY A 389 -15.37 -13.44 -2.80
C GLY A 389 -16.29 -12.21 -2.84
N ARG A 390 -16.41 -11.47 -1.72
CA ARG A 390 -17.06 -10.14 -1.68
C ARG A 390 -16.16 -9.05 -2.25
N ILE A 391 -14.85 -9.25 -2.19
CA ILE A 391 -13.83 -8.48 -2.92
C ILE A 391 -13.08 -9.48 -3.80
N ASP A 392 -12.99 -9.18 -5.09
CA ASP A 392 -12.00 -9.79 -5.99
C ASP A 392 -10.75 -8.91 -6.02
N LEU A 393 -9.57 -9.51 -6.10
CA LEU A 393 -8.29 -8.80 -6.20
C LEU A 393 -7.70 -8.84 -7.61
N GLU A 394 -8.28 -9.60 -8.55
CA GLU A 394 -7.74 -9.69 -9.91
C GLU A 394 -7.78 -8.33 -10.66
N PRO A 395 -6.65 -7.82 -11.20
CA PRO A 395 -6.60 -6.54 -11.91
C PRO A 395 -7.47 -6.53 -13.16
N ASP A 396 -8.15 -5.41 -13.41
CA ASP A 396 -8.94 -5.19 -14.62
C ASP A 396 -8.21 -4.32 -15.65
N ALA A 397 -8.94 -3.80 -16.64
CA ALA A 397 -8.36 -2.98 -17.72
C ALA A 397 -8.06 -1.53 -17.33
N ASP A 398 -8.64 -1.04 -16.23
CA ASP A 398 -8.45 0.31 -15.69
C ASP A 398 -7.52 0.31 -14.47
N SER A 399 -7.32 -0.83 -13.80
CA SER A 399 -6.40 -1.04 -12.66
C SER A 399 -5.01 -0.41 -12.83
N GLY A 400 -4.56 0.28 -11.78
CA GLY A 400 -3.19 0.75 -11.63
C GLY A 400 -2.29 -0.24 -10.89
N TRP A 401 -1.04 0.14 -10.64
CA TRP A 401 -0.04 -0.74 -10.06
C TRP A 401 -0.41 -1.28 -8.65
N TYR A 402 -1.21 -0.53 -7.87
CA TYR A 402 -1.66 -0.97 -6.54
C TYR A 402 -2.55 -2.22 -6.59
N ASP A 403 -3.43 -2.32 -7.59
CA ASP A 403 -4.24 -3.53 -7.80
C ASP A 403 -3.36 -4.75 -8.13
N TYR A 404 -2.31 -4.58 -8.95
CA TYR A 404 -1.33 -5.65 -9.19
C TYR A 404 -0.55 -6.04 -7.93
N GLN A 405 -0.19 -5.07 -7.07
CA GLN A 405 0.52 -5.33 -5.82
C GLN A 405 -0.37 -6.00 -4.76
N THR A 406 -1.65 -5.68 -4.69
CA THR A 406 -2.61 -6.37 -3.80
C THR A 406 -2.99 -7.75 -4.33
N TYR A 407 -3.14 -7.92 -5.65
CA TYR A 407 -3.33 -9.23 -6.28
C TYR A 407 -2.19 -10.21 -6.03
N ALA A 408 -0.95 -9.72 -5.90
CA ALA A 408 0.19 -10.56 -5.53
C ALA A 408 0.02 -11.19 -4.14
N LEU A 409 -0.68 -10.53 -3.22
CA LEU A 409 -0.90 -11.01 -1.84
C LEU A 409 -2.09 -11.98 -1.70
N GLU A 410 -2.94 -12.10 -2.72
CA GLU A 410 -4.14 -12.96 -2.68
C GLU A 410 -3.83 -14.41 -2.27
N THR A 411 -2.74 -14.98 -2.80
CA THR A 411 -2.33 -16.36 -2.51
C THR A 411 -1.83 -16.58 -1.07
N LEU A 412 -1.75 -15.53 -0.26
CA LEU A 412 -1.49 -15.61 1.18
C LEU A 412 -2.79 -15.84 1.98
N LEU A 413 -3.93 -15.40 1.44
CA LEU A 413 -5.26 -15.62 2.03
C LEU A 413 -6.00 -16.81 1.39
N LEU A 414 -5.72 -17.08 0.12
CA LEU A 414 -6.28 -18.15 -0.69
C LEU A 414 -5.16 -18.94 -1.40
N PRO A 415 -4.33 -19.72 -0.67
CA PRO A 415 -3.20 -20.46 -1.27
C PRO A 415 -3.60 -21.43 -2.38
N GLU A 416 -4.86 -21.89 -2.40
CA GLU A 416 -5.46 -22.69 -3.47
C GLU A 416 -5.58 -21.96 -4.82
N ARG A 417 -5.48 -20.62 -4.85
CA ARG A 417 -5.38 -19.81 -6.09
C ARG A 417 -3.93 -19.68 -6.62
N GLY A 418 -2.95 -20.27 -5.93
CA GLY A 418 -1.58 -20.40 -6.41
C GLY A 418 -1.35 -21.74 -7.13
N SER A 419 -0.55 -21.74 -8.19
CA SER A 419 -0.20 -22.97 -8.92
C SER A 419 0.66 -23.94 -8.08
N GLU A 420 1.29 -23.45 -7.01
CA GLU A 420 2.00 -24.24 -6.00
C GLU A 420 1.06 -25.03 -5.07
N SER A 421 -0.25 -24.78 -5.12
CA SER A 421 -1.27 -25.44 -4.29
C SER A 421 -1.27 -26.97 -4.39
N GLN A 422 -0.85 -27.53 -5.54
CA GLN A 422 -0.72 -28.98 -5.74
C GLN A 422 0.55 -29.59 -5.15
N HIS A 423 1.54 -28.75 -4.83
CA HIS A 423 2.88 -29.14 -4.34
C HIS A 423 3.10 -28.82 -2.86
N LEU A 424 2.23 -28.00 -2.25
CA LEU A 424 2.29 -27.63 -0.85
C LEU A 424 1.11 -28.22 -0.07
N LEU A 425 1.38 -28.71 1.15
CA LEU A 425 0.39 -29.14 2.14
C LEU A 425 0.52 -28.24 3.38
N LEU A 426 -0.33 -27.22 3.50
CA LEU A 426 -0.20 -26.18 4.52
C LEU A 426 -1.01 -26.50 5.79
N THR A 427 -0.39 -26.42 6.97
CA THR A 427 -1.13 -26.51 8.24
C THR A 427 -1.87 -25.23 8.59
N ALA A 428 -2.84 -25.33 9.49
CA ALA A 428 -3.56 -24.22 10.11
C ALA A 428 -2.60 -23.13 10.65
N ALA A 429 -1.53 -23.57 11.33
CA ALA A 429 -0.52 -22.66 11.88
C ALA A 429 0.26 -21.93 10.79
N TYR A 430 0.62 -22.63 9.70
CA TYR A 430 1.31 -22.01 8.57
C TYR A 430 0.38 -21.08 7.77
N LYS A 431 -0.89 -21.43 7.58
CA LYS A 431 -1.90 -20.54 6.99
C LYS A 431 -2.11 -19.27 7.84
N LYS A 432 -2.09 -19.38 9.17
CA LYS A 432 -2.12 -18.19 10.06
C LYS A 432 -0.88 -17.31 9.87
N LYS A 433 0.32 -17.87 9.65
CA LYS A 433 1.51 -17.09 9.24
C LYS A 433 1.25 -16.32 7.95
N LEU A 434 0.69 -16.96 6.93
CA LEU A 434 0.41 -16.30 5.65
C LEU A 434 -0.61 -15.16 5.79
N MET A 435 -1.62 -15.31 6.65
CA MET A 435 -2.52 -14.22 7.02
C MET A 435 -1.74 -13.07 7.69
N ASP A 436 -0.84 -13.34 8.64
CA ASP A 436 0.00 -12.31 9.26
C ASP A 436 0.92 -11.60 8.23
N THR A 437 1.51 -12.35 7.28
CA THR A 437 2.27 -11.80 6.14
C THR A 437 1.41 -10.91 5.24
N PHE A 438 0.16 -11.31 4.95
CA PHE A 438 -0.78 -10.46 4.23
C PHE A 438 -1.01 -9.16 5.01
N ARG A 439 -1.28 -9.23 6.32
CA ARG A 439 -1.51 -8.03 7.14
C ARG A 439 -0.31 -7.09 7.11
N SER A 440 0.92 -7.61 7.19
CA SER A 440 2.13 -6.78 7.21
C SER A 440 2.44 -6.16 5.84
N ILE A 441 2.46 -6.96 4.77
CA ILE A 441 2.78 -6.48 3.42
C ILE A 441 1.66 -5.59 2.89
N MET A 442 0.39 -5.84 3.23
CA MET A 442 -0.72 -4.92 2.91
C MET A 442 -0.57 -3.58 3.64
N THR A 443 -0.21 -3.58 4.93
CA THR A 443 0.04 -2.35 5.70
C THR A 443 1.21 -1.55 5.13
N GLN A 444 2.31 -2.24 4.80
CA GLN A 444 3.40 -1.61 4.07
C GLN A 444 2.91 -1.07 2.72
N ASN A 445 2.19 -1.85 1.92
CA ASN A 445 1.66 -1.42 0.62
C ASN A 445 0.76 -0.16 0.74
N ARG A 446 -0.02 0.03 1.81
CA ARG A 446 -0.80 1.28 2.01
C ARG A 446 0.08 2.50 2.30
N GLU A 447 1.14 2.37 3.12
CA GLU A 447 2.13 3.46 3.29
C GLU A 447 2.99 3.69 2.06
N THR A 448 3.22 2.62 1.31
CA THR A 448 4.01 2.56 0.09
C THR A 448 3.32 3.28 -1.06
N HIS A 449 2.00 3.11 -1.21
CA HIS A 449 1.17 3.95 -2.09
C HIS A 449 0.89 5.34 -1.51
N VAL A 450 1.66 5.74 -0.49
CA VAL A 450 1.96 7.14 -0.30
C VAL A 450 3.05 7.65 -1.30
N ARG A 451 4.02 6.85 -1.88
CA ARG A 451 4.57 6.88 -3.30
C ARG A 451 5.53 5.67 -3.90
N GLN A 452 6.92 5.44 -3.85
CA GLN A 452 7.83 4.17 -4.20
C GLN A 452 9.48 4.24 -4.54
N LEU A 453 10.62 3.36 -4.33
CA LEU A 453 12.26 3.41 -4.07
C LEU A 453 13.57 2.52 -4.72
N GLU A 454 14.57 1.76 -3.99
CA GLU A 454 16.05 1.08 -4.08
C GLU A 454 16.47 -0.44 -4.55
N THR A 455 17.78 -0.92 -4.85
CA THR A 455 18.66 -2.09 -4.19
C THR A 455 20.00 -2.82 -4.79
N GLY A 456 20.96 -3.43 -3.97
CA GLY A 456 21.91 -4.65 -4.19
C GLY A 456 23.25 -4.85 -3.30
N GLY A 457 24.17 -5.89 -3.09
CA GLY A 457 24.50 -7.41 -3.25
C GLY A 457 26.08 -7.81 -3.31
N PHE A 458 26.80 -9.01 -3.14
CA PHE A 458 26.83 -10.34 -2.35
C PHE A 458 28.12 -11.35 -2.51
N ALA A 459 28.15 -12.69 -2.07
CA ALA A 459 29.14 -13.90 -2.15
C ALA A 459 29.98 -14.41 -0.88
N GLY A 460 30.60 -15.63 -0.56
CA GLY A 460 30.98 -17.07 -1.02
C GLY A 460 31.66 -17.97 0.16
N ILE A 461 32.30 -19.21 0.25
CA ILE A 461 32.88 -20.45 -0.50
C ILE A 461 33.18 -21.75 0.45
N ALA A 462 33.85 -22.93 0.09
CA ALA A 462 33.80 -24.32 0.79
C ALA A 462 34.97 -25.45 0.74
N ALA A 463 34.72 -26.77 1.09
CA ALA A 463 35.67 -27.96 1.29
C ALA A 463 35.04 -29.45 1.21
N PRO A 464 35.73 -30.63 1.47
CA PRO A 464 35.48 -32.03 0.90
C PRO A 464 34.41 -33.02 1.54
N PRO A 465 34.09 -34.22 0.95
CA PRO A 465 32.73 -34.85 0.95
C PRO A 465 32.41 -36.03 1.92
N THR A 466 31.10 -36.38 2.04
CA THR A 466 30.49 -37.39 2.94
C THR A 466 29.20 -38.05 2.33
N ARG A 467 28.47 -38.93 3.06
CA ARG A 467 27.04 -39.30 2.79
C ARG A 467 26.12 -38.13 3.18
N SER A 468 25.00 -37.93 2.48
CA SER A 468 24.08 -36.81 2.73
C SER A 468 22.61 -37.22 2.63
N ASP A 469 21.79 -36.77 3.58
CA ASP A 469 20.32 -36.93 3.56
C ASP A 469 19.66 -36.04 2.51
N VAL A 470 18.38 -36.30 2.23
CA VAL A 470 17.57 -35.55 1.26
C VAL A 470 16.37 -34.91 1.97
N TYR A 471 16.24 -33.60 1.83
CA TYR A 471 15.23 -32.78 2.51
C TYR A 471 14.69 -31.69 1.58
N PRO A 472 13.58 -31.00 1.89
CA PRO A 472 13.14 -29.86 1.09
C PRO A 472 14.18 -28.73 1.14
N VAL A 473 14.75 -28.34 -0.02
CA VAL A 473 15.75 -27.26 -0.11
C VAL A 473 15.12 -26.01 -0.70
N PHE A 474 14.77 -25.04 0.15
CA PHE A 474 14.22 -23.76 -0.27
C PHE A 474 15.30 -22.66 -0.36
N PRO A 475 15.36 -21.91 -1.48
CA PRO A 475 16.26 -20.76 -1.63
C PRO A 475 15.70 -19.47 -1.00
N ALA A 476 14.37 -19.35 -1.00
CA ALA A 476 13.54 -18.33 -0.37
C ALA A 476 12.21 -19.01 0.04
N GLU A 477 11.37 -18.35 0.83
CA GLU A 477 10.07 -18.91 1.24
C GLU A 477 9.21 -19.34 0.01
N PRO A 478 8.63 -20.56 -0.01
CA PRO A 478 8.35 -21.26 -1.26
C PRO A 478 7.00 -20.92 -1.93
N PHE A 479 6.75 -19.63 -2.18
CA PHE A 479 5.54 -19.12 -2.86
C PHE A 479 5.85 -18.55 -4.25
N PRO A 480 6.12 -19.40 -5.26
CA PRO A 480 6.46 -18.96 -6.61
C PRO A 480 5.38 -18.07 -7.27
N THR A 481 4.09 -18.21 -6.92
CA THR A 481 3.03 -17.35 -7.51
C THR A 481 3.10 -15.91 -6.98
N PHE A 482 3.42 -15.71 -5.70
CA PHE A 482 3.65 -14.37 -5.13
C PHE A 482 4.77 -13.64 -5.88
N TYR A 483 5.92 -14.29 -6.09
CA TYR A 483 7.04 -13.71 -6.82
C TYR A 483 6.70 -13.42 -8.29
N LEU A 484 5.94 -14.31 -8.96
CA LEU A 484 5.51 -14.10 -10.36
C LEU A 484 4.52 -12.94 -10.51
N ARG A 485 3.50 -12.86 -9.65
CA ARG A 485 2.52 -11.75 -9.66
C ARG A 485 3.23 -10.41 -9.35
N THR A 486 4.19 -10.41 -8.44
CA THR A 486 4.99 -9.20 -8.13
C THR A 486 5.93 -8.82 -9.27
N ALA A 487 6.56 -9.78 -9.97
CA ALA A 487 7.34 -9.50 -11.18
C ALA A 487 6.50 -8.86 -12.30
N ARG A 488 5.27 -9.39 -12.50
CA ARG A 488 4.27 -8.84 -13.42
C ARG A 488 3.87 -7.41 -13.06
N ALA A 489 3.73 -7.09 -11.78
CA ALA A 489 3.44 -5.74 -11.29
C ALA A 489 4.53 -4.72 -11.71
N TYR A 490 5.81 -5.06 -11.53
CA TYR A 490 6.92 -4.19 -11.99
C TYR A 490 7.03 -4.08 -13.51
N ARG A 491 6.75 -5.17 -14.24
CA ARG A 491 6.73 -5.19 -15.71
C ARG A 491 5.61 -4.29 -16.26
N PHE A 492 4.42 -4.35 -15.66
CA PHE A 492 3.31 -3.42 -15.94
C PHE A 492 3.74 -1.98 -15.69
N LEU A 493 4.27 -1.68 -14.50
CA LEU A 493 4.69 -0.34 -14.10
C LEU A 493 5.70 0.28 -15.06
N GLY A 494 6.78 -0.45 -15.39
CA GLY A 494 7.81 0.05 -16.33
C GLY A 494 7.24 0.34 -17.72
N THR A 495 6.35 -0.53 -18.20
CA THR A 495 5.65 -0.34 -19.49
C THR A 495 4.74 0.90 -19.44
N TYR A 496 3.97 1.07 -18.36
CA TYR A 496 3.04 2.19 -18.20
C TYR A 496 3.78 3.54 -18.08
N LEU A 497 4.81 3.59 -17.23
CA LEU A 497 5.60 4.81 -17.04
C LEU A 497 6.37 5.21 -18.29
N ALA A 498 6.92 4.25 -19.06
CA ALA A 498 7.57 4.55 -20.33
C ALA A 498 6.59 5.12 -21.38
N ALA A 499 5.29 4.80 -21.27
CA ALA A 499 4.26 5.34 -22.14
C ALA A 499 3.77 6.75 -21.73
N VAL A 500 3.75 7.08 -20.43
CA VAL A 500 3.24 8.36 -19.91
C VAL A 500 4.33 9.41 -19.67
N LEU A 501 5.47 9.03 -19.10
CA LEU A 501 6.61 9.92 -18.84
C LEU A 501 7.62 9.95 -19.99
N GLY A 502 7.57 8.95 -20.87
CA GLY A 502 8.55 8.74 -21.94
C GLY A 502 9.84 8.04 -21.46
N PRO A 503 10.57 7.37 -22.37
CA PRO A 503 11.78 6.63 -22.02
C PRO A 503 12.92 7.54 -21.57
N GLU A 504 13.02 8.78 -22.08
CA GLU A 504 14.06 9.74 -21.68
C GLU A 504 13.93 10.16 -20.20
N PHE A 505 12.71 10.22 -19.66
CA PHE A 505 12.49 10.47 -18.23
C PHE A 505 13.07 9.31 -17.39
N LEU A 506 12.64 8.08 -17.68
CA LEU A 506 13.06 6.89 -16.91
C LEU A 506 14.54 6.54 -17.11
N GLY A 507 15.12 6.91 -18.25
CA GLY A 507 16.53 6.76 -18.58
C GLY A 507 17.44 7.86 -18.01
N HIS A 508 16.89 8.92 -17.43
CA HIS A 508 17.65 10.02 -16.83
C HIS A 508 17.43 10.17 -15.32
N VAL A 509 16.17 10.07 -14.88
CA VAL A 509 15.79 10.13 -13.47
C VAL A 509 16.28 8.88 -12.74
N ARG A 510 16.62 9.04 -11.47
CA ARG A 510 17.01 8.00 -10.52
C ARG A 510 16.19 8.16 -9.26
N ARG A 511 16.02 7.08 -8.50
CA ARG A 511 15.37 7.14 -7.18
C ARG A 511 16.02 8.17 -6.25
N GLU A 512 15.21 8.80 -5.41
CA GLU A 512 15.66 9.43 -4.15
C GLU A 512 15.82 8.35 -3.07
N THR A 513 16.48 8.65 -1.96
CA THR A 513 16.64 7.78 -0.77
C THR A 513 16.18 8.45 0.52
N GLU A 514 16.00 7.67 1.61
CA GLU A 514 15.58 8.21 2.93
C GLU A 514 16.63 9.17 3.55
N ASP A 515 17.89 9.13 3.12
CA ASP A 515 18.94 10.08 3.52
C ASP A 515 19.08 11.31 2.59
N GLY A 516 18.20 11.45 1.58
CA GLY A 516 18.20 12.57 0.63
C GLY A 516 19.32 12.51 -0.41
N THR A 517 19.90 11.33 -0.64
CA THR A 517 20.77 11.05 -1.79
C THR A 517 19.98 10.42 -2.95
N THR A 518 20.66 9.94 -3.98
CA THR A 518 20.03 9.30 -5.15
C THR A 518 20.68 7.96 -5.49
N GLY A 519 19.91 7.10 -6.16
CA GLY A 519 20.36 5.78 -6.58
C GLY A 519 21.55 5.80 -7.56
N ALA A 520 22.25 4.67 -7.62
CA ALA A 520 23.33 4.46 -8.58
C ALA A 520 22.80 4.38 -10.03
N GLU A 521 21.68 3.66 -10.21
CA GLU A 521 21.05 3.35 -11.49
C GLU A 521 19.88 4.29 -11.83
N THR A 522 19.41 4.22 -13.09
CA THR A 522 18.22 4.94 -13.56
C THR A 522 16.94 4.19 -13.20
N LEU A 523 15.79 4.87 -13.22
CA LEU A 523 14.51 4.23 -12.90
C LEU A 523 14.22 3.05 -13.84
N ASP A 524 14.48 3.17 -15.14
CA ASP A 524 14.33 2.04 -16.09
C ASP A 524 15.22 0.85 -15.71
N ALA A 525 16.51 1.09 -15.47
CA ALA A 525 17.46 0.02 -15.14
C ALA A 525 17.11 -0.69 -13.81
N GLU A 526 16.75 0.08 -12.77
CA GLU A 526 16.41 -0.47 -11.45
C GLU A 526 15.04 -1.19 -11.49
N LEU A 527 14.04 -0.67 -12.21
CA LEU A 527 12.77 -1.38 -12.47
C LEU A 527 12.99 -2.73 -13.15
N ARG A 528 13.80 -2.77 -14.21
CA ARG A 528 14.11 -4.01 -14.94
C ARG A 528 14.90 -5.00 -14.06
N ALA A 529 15.80 -4.52 -13.21
CA ALA A 529 16.50 -5.35 -12.23
C ALA A 529 15.53 -6.00 -11.21
N LYS A 530 14.51 -5.26 -10.74
CA LYS A 530 13.50 -5.77 -9.80
C LYS A 530 12.61 -6.84 -10.41
N ALA A 531 12.12 -6.61 -11.63
CA ALA A 531 11.37 -7.62 -12.38
C ALA A 531 12.22 -8.89 -12.61
N ALA A 532 13.49 -8.73 -13.05
CA ALA A 532 14.39 -9.87 -13.28
C ALA A 532 14.71 -10.66 -11.99
N LEU A 533 14.91 -9.98 -10.87
CA LEU A 533 15.06 -10.60 -9.55
C LEU A 533 13.83 -11.46 -9.19
N LEU A 534 12.62 -10.91 -9.36
CA LEU A 534 11.39 -11.59 -8.95
C LEU A 534 11.01 -12.75 -9.88
N TYR A 535 11.16 -12.61 -11.20
CA TYR A 535 11.09 -13.76 -12.11
C TYR A 535 12.13 -14.82 -11.72
N GLY A 536 13.33 -14.42 -11.32
CA GLY A 536 14.38 -15.32 -10.85
C GLY A 536 14.00 -16.08 -9.57
N LEU A 537 13.41 -15.40 -8.58
CA LEU A 537 12.90 -16.02 -7.36
C LEU A 537 11.73 -16.97 -7.64
N HIS A 538 10.82 -16.61 -8.56
CA HIS A 538 9.79 -17.51 -9.07
C HIS A 538 10.41 -18.79 -9.67
N TYR A 539 11.33 -18.68 -10.63
CA TYR A 539 11.99 -19.85 -11.24
C TYR A 539 12.68 -20.75 -10.20
N LEU A 540 13.40 -20.16 -9.23
CA LEU A 540 14.13 -20.91 -8.21
C LEU A 540 13.23 -21.57 -7.16
N THR A 541 12.09 -20.96 -6.82
CA THR A 541 11.12 -21.56 -5.87
C THR A 541 10.16 -22.53 -6.53
N ALA A 542 9.79 -22.31 -7.80
CA ALA A 542 9.02 -23.26 -8.61
C ALA A 542 9.75 -24.60 -8.74
N ASP A 543 11.05 -24.58 -9.09
CA ASP A 543 11.90 -25.78 -9.08
C ASP A 543 11.96 -26.44 -7.69
N ALA A 544 12.08 -25.63 -6.63
CA ALA A 544 12.23 -26.12 -5.25
C ALA A 544 10.97 -26.78 -4.67
N VAL A 545 9.77 -26.42 -5.14
CA VAL A 545 8.51 -27.14 -4.82
C VAL A 545 8.14 -28.20 -5.86
N GLY A 546 8.72 -28.14 -7.06
CA GLY A 546 8.40 -29.04 -8.17
C GLY A 546 7.32 -28.53 -9.13
N MET A 547 6.85 -27.29 -8.98
CA MET A 547 5.85 -26.62 -9.83
C MET A 547 6.47 -26.15 -11.15
N ALA A 548 5.72 -26.18 -12.26
CA ALA A 548 6.19 -25.64 -13.54
C ALA A 548 6.14 -24.10 -13.57
N PRO A 549 7.12 -23.40 -14.15
CA PRO A 549 7.03 -21.95 -14.37
C PRO A 549 5.95 -21.58 -15.41
N GLU A 550 5.02 -20.71 -15.05
CA GLU A 550 3.86 -20.35 -15.88
C GLU A 550 3.97 -18.91 -16.43
N LEU A 551 4.96 -18.69 -17.30
CA LEU A 551 5.22 -17.41 -17.96
C LEU A 551 4.66 -17.34 -19.38
N LEU A 552 4.29 -16.13 -19.80
CA LEU A 552 3.87 -15.82 -21.16
C LEU A 552 5.10 -15.72 -22.11
N PRO A 553 4.95 -15.99 -23.42
CA PRO A 553 6.05 -15.90 -24.38
C PRO A 553 6.76 -14.54 -24.38
N GLU A 554 6.02 -13.44 -24.27
CA GLU A 554 6.55 -12.09 -24.19
C GLU A 554 7.32 -11.80 -22.89
N GLU A 555 6.96 -12.45 -21.77
CA GLU A 555 7.72 -12.34 -20.52
C GLU A 555 9.06 -13.02 -20.67
N THR A 556 9.09 -14.25 -21.19
CA THR A 556 10.35 -14.99 -21.41
C THR A 556 11.26 -14.38 -22.48
N ALA A 557 10.69 -13.62 -23.43
CA ALA A 557 11.45 -12.88 -24.44
C ALA A 557 12.04 -11.57 -23.91
N GLU A 558 11.37 -10.91 -22.96
CA GLU A 558 11.82 -9.66 -22.33
C GLU A 558 12.74 -9.89 -21.12
N PHE A 559 12.51 -10.98 -20.40
CA PHE A 559 13.20 -11.41 -19.18
C PHE A 559 13.68 -12.86 -19.34
N PRO A 560 14.83 -13.10 -20.01
CA PRO A 560 15.35 -14.44 -20.24
C PRO A 560 15.62 -15.19 -18.93
N GLU A 561 15.20 -16.46 -18.87
CA GLU A 561 15.27 -17.30 -17.66
C GLU A 561 16.69 -17.33 -17.05
N ALA A 562 17.72 -17.46 -17.88
CA ALA A 562 19.11 -17.52 -17.43
C ALA A 562 19.55 -16.23 -16.71
N ASP A 563 19.12 -15.07 -17.19
CA ASP A 563 19.47 -13.77 -16.63
C ASP A 563 18.70 -13.52 -15.32
N CYS A 564 17.41 -13.89 -15.29
CA CYS A 564 16.58 -13.82 -14.08
C CYS A 564 17.12 -14.72 -12.97
N ARG A 565 17.43 -15.99 -13.29
CA ARG A 565 18.07 -16.92 -12.34
C ARG A 565 19.43 -16.43 -11.88
N THR A 566 20.18 -15.70 -12.72
CA THR A 566 21.46 -15.07 -12.34
C THR A 566 21.24 -13.91 -11.38
N ALA A 567 20.27 -13.04 -11.64
CA ALA A 567 19.90 -11.92 -10.76
C ALA A 567 19.47 -12.43 -9.37
N ALA A 568 18.55 -13.40 -9.32
CA ALA A 568 18.11 -13.97 -8.05
C ALA A 568 19.22 -14.74 -7.31
N ARG A 569 20.04 -15.54 -7.99
CA ARG A 569 21.21 -16.19 -7.34
C ARG A 569 22.22 -15.16 -6.81
N THR A 570 22.39 -14.03 -7.49
CA THR A 570 23.25 -12.92 -7.03
C THR A 570 22.66 -12.26 -5.77
N TRP A 571 21.34 -12.03 -5.72
CA TRP A 571 20.64 -11.53 -4.53
C TRP A 571 20.46 -12.59 -3.42
N LEU A 572 20.77 -13.87 -3.67
CA LEU A 572 20.71 -14.95 -2.68
C LEU A 572 22.08 -15.38 -2.11
N ALA A 573 23.20 -15.18 -2.82
CA ALA A 573 24.56 -15.55 -2.38
C ALA A 573 25.17 -14.66 -1.27
N GLY A 574 24.30 -13.77 -0.74
CA GLY A 574 23.89 -11.28 0.56
C GLY A 574 22.63 -10.33 0.87
N TRP A 575 21.33 -10.61 0.68
CA TRP A 575 20.15 -9.98 1.28
C TRP A 575 20.27 -9.66 2.79
N ARG A 576 21.19 -10.29 3.54
CA ARG A 576 21.50 -9.93 4.93
C ARG A 576 22.34 -8.64 5.09
N THR A 577 23.08 -8.28 4.04
CA THR A 577 23.97 -7.11 3.92
C THR A 577 23.50 -6.12 2.86
N ASP A 578 22.41 -6.46 2.20
CA ASP A 578 21.63 -5.62 1.30
C ASP A 578 21.08 -4.44 2.10
N ALA A 579 21.39 -3.22 1.65
CA ALA A 579 21.22 -2.00 2.45
C ALA A 579 19.76 -1.71 2.82
N ASP A 580 18.82 -2.34 2.12
CA ASP A 580 17.42 -1.95 2.11
C ASP A 580 16.56 -3.01 2.80
N VAL A 581 16.92 -4.30 2.70
CA VAL A 581 16.50 -5.30 3.71
C VAL A 581 16.88 -4.83 5.11
N ALA A 582 18.06 -4.22 5.23
CA ALA A 582 18.59 -3.64 6.47
C ALA A 582 17.90 -2.34 6.93
N ARG A 583 17.07 -1.70 6.08
CA ARG A 583 16.29 -0.52 6.47
C ARG A 583 15.28 -0.87 7.57
N ASP A 584 15.16 0.01 8.54
CA ASP A 584 14.20 -0.10 9.65
C ASP A 584 12.75 -0.12 9.10
N PRO A 585 12.02 -1.25 9.20
CA PRO A 585 10.73 -1.44 8.55
C PRO A 585 9.56 -0.84 9.33
N ARG A 586 9.82 -0.12 10.43
CA ARG A 586 8.79 0.32 11.37
C ARG A 586 7.99 1.48 10.80
N VAL A 587 6.68 1.29 10.75
CA VAL A 587 5.74 2.20 10.07
C VAL A 587 4.37 2.14 10.74
N ILE A 588 3.62 3.23 10.65
CA ILE A 588 2.23 3.32 11.11
C ILE A 588 1.44 4.23 10.14
N VAL A 589 0.23 3.83 9.77
CA VAL A 589 -0.63 4.55 8.81
C VAL A 589 -2.09 4.61 9.27
N PRO A 590 -2.77 5.76 9.11
CA PRO A 590 -4.20 5.88 9.37
C PRO A 590 -5.00 5.14 8.27
N VAL A 591 -6.03 4.42 8.68
CA VAL A 591 -6.83 3.54 7.82
C VAL A 591 -8.27 4.03 7.71
N GLN A 592 -8.87 4.40 8.84
CA GLN A 592 -10.26 4.82 8.95
C GLN A 592 -10.41 5.85 10.07
N MET A 593 -11.29 6.84 9.86
CA MET A 593 -11.78 7.70 10.94
C MET A 593 -13.11 7.14 11.44
N ASP A 594 -13.26 6.88 12.73
CA ASP A 594 -14.53 6.46 13.31
C ASP A 594 -15.22 7.63 14.05
N PRO A 595 -16.21 8.31 13.41
CA PRO A 595 -16.90 9.43 14.03
C PRO A 595 -17.83 9.02 15.18
N ALA A 596 -18.04 7.72 15.43
CA ALA A 596 -18.86 7.24 16.55
C ALA A 596 -18.07 7.21 17.88
N THR A 597 -16.78 6.84 17.85
CA THR A 597 -15.89 6.91 19.02
C THR A 597 -15.11 8.22 19.11
N GLY A 598 -14.74 8.78 17.96
CA GLY A 598 -13.80 9.92 17.87
C GLY A 598 -12.34 9.50 17.72
N ASP A 599 -12.07 8.27 17.28
CA ASP A 599 -10.72 7.72 17.09
C ASP A 599 -10.38 7.52 15.62
N VAL A 600 -9.11 7.76 15.27
CA VAL A 600 -8.54 7.23 14.02
C VAL A 600 -8.01 5.83 14.29
N ILE A 601 -8.40 4.87 13.45
CA ILE A 601 -7.85 3.51 13.42
C ILE A 601 -6.60 3.52 12.54
N TYR A 602 -5.49 3.00 13.06
CA TYR A 602 -4.22 2.87 12.35
C TYR A 602 -3.81 1.40 12.24
N TRP A 603 -3.06 1.07 11.18
CA TRP A 603 -2.28 -0.16 11.09
C TRP A 603 -0.80 0.15 11.31
N ALA A 604 -0.11 -0.70 12.06
CA ALA A 604 1.25 -0.47 12.53
C ALA A 604 2.13 -1.73 12.41
N ILE A 605 3.39 -1.51 12.04
CA ILE A 605 4.48 -2.50 12.04
C ILE A 605 5.47 -2.08 13.14
N PRO A 606 5.35 -2.59 14.39
CA PRO A 606 6.23 -2.19 15.49
C PRO A 606 7.66 -2.74 15.37
N GLY A 607 7.89 -3.71 14.48
CA GLY A 607 9.20 -4.33 14.22
C GLY A 607 9.05 -5.68 13.54
N VAL A 608 10.06 -6.53 13.70
CA VAL A 608 10.09 -7.90 13.17
C VAL A 608 10.27 -8.92 14.29
N ARG A 609 9.87 -10.17 14.04
CA ARG A 609 10.02 -11.32 14.93
C ARG A 609 10.62 -12.49 14.16
N ALA A 610 11.29 -13.39 14.86
CA ALA A 610 11.69 -14.67 14.30
C ALA A 610 10.57 -15.71 14.49
N ILE A 611 10.34 -16.54 13.48
CA ILE A 611 9.55 -17.77 13.59
C ILE A 611 10.34 -18.93 12.99
N LYS A 612 10.00 -20.15 13.39
CA LYS A 612 10.57 -21.38 12.83
C LYS A 612 9.54 -22.11 11.99
N ALA A 613 9.73 -22.14 10.68
CA ALA A 613 8.99 -22.98 9.77
C ALA A 613 9.63 -24.37 9.67
N ARG A 614 8.82 -25.40 9.49
CA ARG A 614 9.26 -26.78 9.28
C ARG A 614 8.76 -27.28 7.94
N ALA A 615 9.66 -27.88 7.17
CA ALA A 615 9.37 -28.45 5.85
C ALA A 615 9.70 -29.95 5.83
N GLU A 616 8.76 -30.77 5.38
CA GLU A 616 8.95 -32.22 5.25
C GLU A 616 8.20 -32.76 4.02
N PHE A 617 8.79 -33.70 3.27
CA PHE A 617 8.08 -34.38 2.18
C PHE A 617 6.96 -35.25 2.75
N VAL A 618 5.81 -35.29 2.09
CA VAL A 618 4.69 -36.15 2.50
C VAL A 618 4.98 -37.60 2.08
N GLU A 619 4.69 -38.57 2.97
CA GLU A 619 4.92 -39.99 2.72
C GLU A 619 4.24 -40.46 1.41
N GLY A 620 5.01 -41.07 0.51
CA GLY A 620 4.58 -41.49 -0.83
C GLY A 620 4.60 -40.40 -1.91
N TYR A 621 4.93 -39.16 -1.54
CA TYR A 621 5.10 -38.00 -2.43
C TYR A 621 6.53 -37.43 -2.33
N GLU A 622 7.52 -38.26 -2.00
CA GLU A 622 8.93 -37.89 -2.01
C GLU A 622 9.44 -37.66 -3.45
N PRO A 623 10.54 -36.91 -3.65
CA PRO A 623 11.18 -36.79 -4.95
C PRO A 623 11.56 -38.13 -5.58
N ARG A 624 11.38 -38.23 -6.89
CA ARG A 624 11.65 -39.45 -7.68
C ARG A 624 13.01 -39.37 -8.37
N ASP A 625 13.47 -40.51 -8.88
CA ASP A 625 14.68 -40.64 -9.70
C ASP A 625 15.97 -40.12 -9.04
N VAL A 626 15.97 -40.04 -7.70
CA VAL A 626 17.07 -39.47 -6.90
C VAL A 626 18.36 -40.26 -7.09
N GLY A 627 19.38 -39.62 -7.61
CA GLY A 627 20.72 -40.19 -7.76
C GLY A 627 21.82 -39.11 -7.74
N PRO A 628 23.09 -39.49 -7.55
CA PRO A 628 24.20 -38.53 -7.61
C PRO A 628 24.25 -37.84 -8.98
N ALA A 629 24.27 -36.51 -8.97
CA ALA A 629 24.41 -35.72 -10.19
C ALA A 629 25.74 -36.04 -10.90
N PRO A 630 25.89 -35.84 -12.23
CA PRO A 630 27.09 -36.22 -12.97
C PRO A 630 28.40 -35.63 -12.40
N GLY A 631 29.20 -36.48 -11.74
CA GLY A 631 30.45 -36.11 -11.07
C GLY A 631 30.38 -36.01 -9.54
N SER A 632 29.19 -36.12 -8.94
CA SER A 632 28.99 -36.29 -7.50
C SER A 632 29.42 -37.69 -7.05
N SER A 633 30.04 -37.79 -5.87
CA SER A 633 30.48 -39.06 -5.27
C SER A 633 29.65 -39.47 -4.05
N CYS A 634 28.47 -38.86 -3.85
CA CYS A 634 27.67 -39.05 -2.65
C CYS A 634 26.70 -40.23 -2.76
N GLU A 635 26.50 -40.92 -1.63
CA GLU A 635 25.42 -41.88 -1.44
C GLU A 635 24.19 -41.16 -0.89
N VAL A 636 23.01 -41.49 -1.41
CA VAL A 636 21.73 -40.95 -0.95
C VAL A 636 21.47 -41.40 0.49
N GLY A 637 21.16 -40.44 1.36
CA GLY A 637 20.79 -40.66 2.75
C GLY A 637 19.32 -41.05 2.92
N ASP A 638 18.76 -40.71 4.06
CA ASP A 638 17.34 -40.90 4.33
C ASP A 638 16.54 -39.63 3.96
N PHE A 639 15.23 -39.73 3.75
CA PHE A 639 14.38 -38.54 3.58
C PHE A 639 14.06 -37.94 4.95
N VAL A 640 14.37 -36.65 5.14
CA VAL A 640 14.35 -35.99 6.46
C VAL A 640 13.67 -34.61 6.42
N PRO A 641 13.12 -34.13 7.55
CA PRO A 641 12.62 -32.76 7.66
C PRO A 641 13.77 -31.74 7.66
N MET A 642 13.42 -30.51 7.29
CA MET A 642 14.28 -29.32 7.35
C MET A 642 13.59 -28.22 8.18
N GLU A 643 14.35 -27.49 8.99
CA GLU A 643 13.82 -26.36 9.77
C GLU A 643 14.43 -25.03 9.29
N TYR A 644 13.58 -24.01 9.21
CA TYR A 644 13.86 -22.72 8.59
C TYR A 644 13.49 -21.59 9.52
N TYR A 645 14.45 -20.72 9.86
CA TYR A 645 14.09 -19.44 10.48
C TYR A 645 13.62 -18.48 9.39
N LEU A 646 12.45 -17.88 9.62
CA LEU A 646 11.91 -16.79 8.84
C LEU A 646 11.86 -15.56 9.75
N VAL A 647 12.45 -14.45 9.30
CA VAL A 647 12.23 -13.14 9.93
C VAL A 647 10.98 -12.56 9.28
N VAL A 648 9.93 -12.38 10.08
CA VAL A 648 8.61 -11.92 9.65
C VAL A 648 8.26 -10.64 10.40
N GLU A 649 7.37 -9.85 9.84
CA GLU A 649 6.96 -8.61 10.48
C GLU A 649 5.93 -8.87 11.58
N ALA A 650 5.90 -7.99 12.59
CA ALA A 650 4.79 -7.89 13.50
C ALA A 650 3.77 -6.89 12.94
N PHE A 651 2.49 -7.11 13.23
CA PHE A 651 1.39 -6.23 12.84
C PHE A 651 0.54 -5.91 14.08
N ALA A 652 0.03 -4.69 14.16
CA ALA A 652 -1.00 -4.28 15.10
C ALA A 652 -2.01 -3.32 14.45
N GLU A 653 -3.25 -3.35 14.93
CA GLU A 653 -4.23 -2.27 14.72
C GLU A 653 -4.34 -1.48 16.02
N VAL A 654 -4.28 -0.15 15.97
CA VAL A 654 -4.34 0.74 17.16
C VAL A 654 -5.30 1.90 16.95
N ARG A 655 -5.92 2.37 18.04
CA ARG A 655 -6.87 3.49 18.05
C ARG A 655 -6.26 4.69 18.74
N ILE A 656 -6.19 5.83 18.05
CA ILE A 656 -5.65 7.09 18.62
C ILE A 656 -6.68 8.22 18.39
N PRO A 657 -7.04 9.01 19.41
CA PRO A 657 -8.09 10.03 19.30
C PRO A 657 -7.87 11.06 18.19
N PHE A 658 -8.96 11.54 17.57
CA PHE A 658 -8.96 12.60 16.54
C PHE A 658 -8.21 13.88 16.94
N THR A 659 -8.10 14.15 18.25
CA THR A 659 -7.39 15.31 18.80
C THR A 659 -5.87 15.15 18.84
N THR A 660 -5.37 13.92 18.76
CA THR A 660 -3.95 13.57 18.83
C THR A 660 -3.38 13.46 17.40
N PRO A 661 -2.37 14.26 17.02
CA PRO A 661 -1.80 14.20 15.68
C PRO A 661 -1.23 12.81 15.34
N PRO A 662 -1.39 12.34 14.08
CA PRO A 662 -0.74 11.12 13.60
C PRO A 662 0.77 11.16 13.90
N PRO A 663 1.35 10.11 14.52
CA PRO A 663 2.78 10.10 14.83
C PRO A 663 3.64 10.18 13.57
N THR A 664 4.79 10.85 13.64
CA THR A 664 5.84 10.70 12.61
C THR A 664 6.50 9.32 12.71
N ARG A 665 7.24 8.95 11.65
CA ARG A 665 8.12 7.77 11.65
C ARG A 665 9.09 7.77 12.85
N ASP A 666 9.65 8.92 13.21
CA ASP A 666 10.58 9.04 14.36
C ASP A 666 9.84 9.02 15.71
N GLU A 667 8.68 9.67 15.82
CA GLU A 667 7.81 9.58 17.02
C GLU A 667 7.37 8.14 17.28
N PHE A 668 7.05 7.38 16.22
CA PHE A 668 6.66 5.98 16.29
C PHE A 668 7.83 5.05 16.60
N ARG A 669 8.97 5.20 15.91
CA ARG A 669 10.20 4.42 16.19
C ARG A 669 10.66 4.61 17.64
N ALA A 670 10.65 5.84 18.16
CA ALA A 670 11.03 6.12 19.54
C ALA A 670 10.07 5.54 20.60
N ILE A 671 8.81 5.26 20.24
CA ILE A 671 7.89 4.48 21.09
C ILE A 671 8.23 2.99 20.99
N CYS A 672 8.49 2.48 19.79
CA CYS A 672 8.87 1.08 19.58
C CYS A 672 10.24 0.72 20.21
N ASP A 673 11.17 1.67 20.29
CA ASP A 673 12.49 1.50 20.95
C ASP A 673 12.41 1.40 22.48
N ALA A 674 11.22 1.60 23.09
CA ALA A 674 11.03 1.61 24.53
C ALA A 674 10.47 0.30 25.13
N TYR A 675 10.10 -0.68 24.29
CA TYR A 675 9.36 -1.89 24.66
C TYR A 675 9.79 -3.10 23.82
N ASP A 676 9.68 -4.32 24.37
CA ASP A 676 10.14 -5.55 23.69
C ASP A 676 9.01 -6.37 23.02
N THR A 677 7.72 -6.03 23.27
CA THR A 677 6.55 -6.77 22.76
C THR A 677 5.53 -5.87 22.05
N VAL A 678 4.63 -6.47 21.25
CA VAL A 678 3.61 -5.75 20.48
C VAL A 678 2.58 -5.08 21.42
N GLU A 679 2.17 -5.79 22.46
CA GLU A 679 1.10 -5.39 23.38
C GLU A 679 1.50 -4.15 24.20
N GLU A 680 2.77 -4.07 24.60
CA GLU A 680 3.33 -2.90 25.28
C GLU A 680 3.39 -1.67 24.35
N ILE A 681 3.79 -1.88 23.09
CA ILE A 681 3.84 -0.80 22.08
C ILE A 681 2.44 -0.29 21.73
N VAL A 682 1.46 -1.19 21.58
CA VAL A 682 0.04 -0.84 21.40
C VAL A 682 -0.46 0.01 22.57
N ALA A 683 -0.28 -0.47 23.80
CA ALA A 683 -0.72 0.26 24.99
C ALA A 683 -0.07 1.65 25.13
N ALA A 684 1.18 1.82 24.67
CA ALA A 684 1.87 3.10 24.64
C ALA A 684 1.38 4.06 23.54
N LEU A 685 0.84 3.55 22.43
CA LEU A 685 0.29 4.33 21.33
C LEU A 685 -1.12 4.84 21.62
N GLU A 686 -1.97 3.99 22.21
CA GLU A 686 -3.36 4.33 22.56
C GLU A 686 -3.47 5.25 23.79
N ALA A 687 -2.38 5.42 24.56
CA ALA A 687 -2.28 6.30 25.72
C ALA A 687 -1.87 7.76 25.41
N ARG A 688 -1.94 8.21 24.14
CA ARG A 688 -1.43 9.52 23.64
C ARG A 688 -2.48 10.63 23.51
#